data_AF-A0A9D8HFT6-F1
#
_entry.id   AF-A0A9D8HFT6-F1
#
_cell.length_a   1.000
_cell.length_b   1.000
_cell.length_c   1.000
_cell.angle_alpha   90.00
_cell.angle_beta   90.00
_cell.angle_gamma   90.00
#
_symmetry.space_group_name_H-M   'P 1'
#
loop_
_entity.id
_entity.type
_entity.pdbx_description
1 polymer ?
#
loop_
_entity_poly.entity_id
_entity_poly.type
_entity_poly.pdbx_seq_one_letter_code
_entity_poly.pdbx_strand_id
1 'polypeptide(L)'
;ALRAAIRADELLHLAVAPDGAEATVLGHTRWASVGIISEPNAHPLDHTETDTPDRPLVFAALNGDVDNYADLQVAEGLTTPSEITTDAKVIPVLVSRRLAAGRSPEDAFRTTVATLEGSVAVAGVLADDPGSLYLALRGSGQALYVGVAEDAFVVASEPYGVVEETAAYLRLDGETAGDPERAAASRGQVVVLAADAAGEVAGIRRLAYDGTAVTVGADDLQHGEITTRDIDRGAAPHFLLKEICEAPESFRKTLRGVVVEGADGRLAVRLPEWSVPAGVRRRLADGSITRVLVVGQGTAAVAGQALADVARPLVGDRLFVEAVLATEVSGFGMRTDMSDTLVVAISQSGTTTDTNRSVDLVRQRGAAVLAIVNRRNSDLVDRADGVLYTSDGRDVEMSVASTKAFYSQVAAGYLLALAVAATTGPLDADQEHELLAALRALPDAMRTIIERRAAIAEIAPRHVLSRRSWAVVGNGPNHIAARELRIKLSELCYKAIACDATEDKKHIDLSSEPLTLVCAAGLRGSNLDDVGKEVEIYRAHRGVPIVIAGDGQRGRFGAAADVITVPEVHPAVDFVCSTVAGHLFCYEAALAIDATARPLREARAAIEASAAGPVDEVLDRLGPAIQDPARRFLDGVRANRYDGSLEASTGILVASLLRYATGISPLDAYELEHGKVGTPSTVVQDLTAALTRAIEELTRPIDAIKHQAKTVTVGISRSDETLLHVPLVAAALDAGAPRDGLSYRTLRTLVDLDAAVVEVTGFTRYRIDGDPDEADATVHVVDRGGVAVGLPSRTDEDPRLRGTKHRVATQREVTAVRGRRDGRTMVMIPEVKHNQAVGVTLLHVRFADVLPAVTMRGVLEGYQGRYSALFDAVTETETAFDDERLAAVGVVDLLTEPVNVLAEHWWSR
;
A
#
# COMPACT_ATOMS: atom_id res chain seq x y z
N ALA A 1 -12.52 25.14 -1.17
CA ALA A 1 -12.13 25.47 -2.55
C ALA A 1 -12.96 24.69 -3.56
N LEU A 2 -12.80 23.36 -3.69
CA LEU A 2 -13.51 22.55 -4.69
C LEU A 2 -15.04 22.75 -4.74
N ARG A 3 -15.73 22.64 -3.59
CA ARG A 3 -17.19 22.91 -3.52
C ARG A 3 -17.58 24.32 -3.99
N ALA A 4 -16.71 25.31 -3.75
CA ALA A 4 -16.94 26.67 -4.20
C ALA A 4 -16.69 26.82 -5.70
N ALA A 5 -15.67 26.16 -6.25
CA ALA A 5 -15.39 26.11 -7.68
C ALA A 5 -16.57 25.47 -8.44
N ILE A 6 -17.03 24.28 -8.01
CA ILE A 6 -18.19 23.60 -8.60
C ILE A 6 -19.45 24.49 -8.55
N ARG A 7 -19.71 25.15 -7.41
CA ARG A 7 -20.85 26.07 -7.28
C ARG A 7 -20.73 27.32 -8.15
N ALA A 8 -19.53 27.72 -8.51
CA ALA A 8 -19.28 28.90 -9.33
C ALA A 8 -19.11 28.58 -10.84
N ASP A 9 -19.12 27.31 -11.21
CA ASP A 9 -18.93 26.87 -12.60
C ASP A 9 -20.24 26.96 -13.39
N GLU A 10 -20.49 28.12 -13.99
CA GLU A 10 -21.71 28.38 -14.77
C GLU A 10 -21.88 27.42 -15.95
N LEU A 11 -20.79 26.94 -16.57
CA LEU A 11 -20.87 26.01 -17.70
C LEU A 11 -21.32 24.63 -17.25
N LEU A 12 -20.79 24.13 -16.13
CA LEU A 12 -21.25 22.89 -15.54
C LEU A 12 -22.74 22.96 -15.21
N HIS A 13 -23.20 24.04 -14.56
CA HIS A 13 -24.62 24.23 -14.23
C HIS A 13 -25.50 24.26 -15.48
N LEU A 14 -25.07 24.93 -16.55
CA LEU A 14 -25.80 24.96 -17.81
C LEU A 14 -25.84 23.59 -18.51
N ALA A 15 -24.77 22.81 -18.42
CA ALA A 15 -24.69 21.49 -19.03
C ALA A 15 -25.61 20.46 -18.35
N VAL A 16 -25.79 20.55 -17.03
CA VAL A 16 -26.61 19.62 -16.24
C VAL A 16 -28.03 20.12 -15.94
N ALA A 17 -28.36 21.37 -16.31
CA ALA A 17 -29.68 21.96 -16.08
C ALA A 17 -30.87 21.32 -16.84
N PRO A 18 -30.72 20.74 -18.05
CA PRO A 18 -31.86 20.14 -18.75
C PRO A 18 -32.48 18.95 -17.99
N ASP A 19 -33.81 18.85 -17.97
CA ASP A 19 -34.60 17.83 -17.22
C ASP A 19 -34.35 16.35 -17.64
N GLY A 20 -33.49 16.09 -18.63
CA GLY A 20 -33.09 14.76 -19.09
C GLY A 20 -31.59 14.66 -19.36
N ALA A 21 -30.79 15.50 -18.73
CA ALA A 21 -29.34 15.43 -18.84
C ALA A 21 -28.83 14.18 -18.11
N GLU A 22 -28.22 13.27 -18.87
CA GLU A 22 -27.45 12.14 -18.33
C GLU A 22 -25.98 12.56 -18.23
N ALA A 23 -25.32 12.19 -17.14
CA ALA A 23 -23.93 12.53 -16.91
C ALA A 23 -23.16 11.35 -16.32
N THR A 24 -22.00 11.06 -16.90
CA THR A 24 -20.98 10.21 -16.28
C THR A 24 -19.93 11.10 -15.64
N VAL A 25 -19.77 10.98 -14.33
CA VAL A 25 -18.80 11.77 -13.57
C VAL A 25 -17.69 10.85 -13.06
N LEU A 26 -16.46 11.11 -13.48
CA LEU A 26 -15.27 10.43 -12.97
C LEU A 26 -14.43 11.42 -12.15
N GLY A 27 -14.28 11.12 -10.86
CA GLY A 27 -13.42 11.86 -9.95
C GLY A 27 -12.32 10.97 -9.37
N HIS A 28 -11.16 11.55 -9.06
CA HIS A 28 -10.05 10.81 -8.47
C HIS A 28 -9.30 11.66 -7.44
N THR A 29 -8.77 11.00 -6.42
CA THR A 29 -7.82 11.58 -5.47
C THR A 29 -6.51 10.81 -5.59
N ARG A 30 -5.45 11.48 -6.04
CA ARG A 30 -4.18 10.83 -6.33
C ARG A 30 -3.24 10.86 -5.13
N TRP A 31 -2.81 9.67 -4.71
CA TRP A 31 -1.57 9.51 -3.95
C TRP A 31 -0.46 9.11 -4.92
N ALA A 32 0.51 10.00 -5.14
CA ALA A 32 1.58 9.80 -6.11
C ALA A 32 2.55 8.68 -5.69
N SER A 33 2.61 7.61 -6.48
CA SER A 33 3.58 6.51 -6.43
C SER A 33 4.65 6.66 -7.53
N VAL A 34 4.22 6.94 -8.76
CA VAL A 34 5.08 7.21 -9.93
C VAL A 34 4.79 8.62 -10.46
N GLY A 35 5.82 9.48 -10.55
CA GLY A 35 5.68 10.87 -11.01
C GLY A 35 5.34 11.85 -9.88
N ILE A 36 5.76 13.11 -10.04
CA ILE A 36 5.66 14.14 -8.99
C ILE A 36 4.21 14.51 -8.63
N ILE A 37 4.01 15.14 -7.47
CA ILE A 37 2.72 15.74 -7.10
C ILE A 37 2.60 17.08 -7.84
N SER A 38 1.83 17.08 -8.92
CA SER A 38 1.55 18.28 -9.70
C SER A 38 0.17 18.15 -10.37
N GLU A 39 -0.42 19.28 -10.74
CA GLU A 39 -1.72 19.31 -11.44
C GLU A 39 -1.70 18.51 -12.76
N PRO A 40 -0.65 18.56 -13.62
CA PRO A 40 -0.58 17.72 -14.82
C PRO A 40 -0.60 16.21 -14.56
N ASN A 41 -0.18 15.78 -13.36
CA ASN A 41 -0.21 14.36 -12.98
C ASN A 41 -1.49 13.99 -12.21
N ALA A 42 -2.42 14.92 -11.97
CA ALA A 42 -3.70 14.60 -11.35
C ALA A 42 -4.60 13.84 -12.32
N HIS A 43 -5.36 12.88 -11.81
CA HIS A 43 -6.32 12.13 -12.59
C HIS A 43 -7.70 12.81 -12.53
N PRO A 44 -8.59 12.58 -13.52
CA PRO A 44 -8.39 11.75 -14.70
C PRO A 44 -7.42 12.37 -15.72
N LEU A 45 -6.66 11.52 -16.41
CA LEU A 45 -5.77 11.90 -17.50
C LEU A 45 -6.47 11.67 -18.83
N ASP A 46 -6.17 12.52 -19.81
CA ASP A 46 -6.66 12.39 -21.18
C ASP A 46 -5.71 11.54 -22.07
N HIS A 47 -6.09 11.34 -23.32
CA HIS A 47 -5.32 10.61 -24.32
C HIS A 47 -4.22 11.42 -25.03
N THR A 48 -4.01 12.69 -24.68
CA THR A 48 -3.17 13.63 -25.44
C THR A 48 -1.71 13.16 -25.51
N GLU A 49 -1.15 13.13 -26.73
CA GLU A 49 0.26 12.85 -27.04
C GLU A 49 0.90 14.09 -27.71
N THR A 50 2.22 14.22 -27.62
CA THR A 50 2.97 15.30 -28.27
C THR A 50 2.99 15.12 -29.79
N ASP A 51 2.82 16.22 -30.54
CA ASP A 51 2.95 16.27 -32.02
C ASP A 51 2.07 15.28 -32.80
N THR A 52 0.90 14.92 -32.27
CA THR A 52 0.00 13.92 -32.87
C THR A 52 -1.37 14.53 -33.22
N PRO A 53 -2.05 14.03 -34.28
CA PRO A 53 -3.36 14.54 -34.68
C PRO A 53 -4.45 14.14 -33.69
N ASP A 54 -5.61 14.78 -33.85
CA ASP A 54 -6.82 14.52 -33.07
C ASP A 54 -7.22 13.04 -33.13
N ARG A 55 -7.58 12.47 -31.98
CA ARG A 55 -7.97 11.06 -31.82
C ARG A 55 -9.20 10.94 -30.93
N PRO A 56 -9.85 9.76 -30.87
CA PRO A 56 -10.98 9.55 -29.97
C PRO A 56 -10.62 9.93 -28.53
N LEU A 57 -11.44 10.81 -27.94
CA LEU A 57 -11.20 11.36 -26.62
C LEU A 57 -11.46 10.29 -25.55
N VAL A 58 -10.43 9.99 -24.77
CA VAL A 58 -10.49 9.04 -23.65
C VAL A 58 -9.96 9.70 -22.40
N PHE A 59 -10.69 9.53 -21.30
CA PHE A 59 -10.24 9.87 -19.96
C PHE A 59 -10.08 8.59 -19.14
N ALA A 60 -9.03 8.51 -18.33
CA ALA A 60 -8.87 7.41 -17.39
C ALA A 60 -8.28 7.85 -16.06
N ALA A 61 -8.65 7.12 -15.00
CA ALA A 61 -8.08 7.23 -13.68
C ALA A 61 -7.57 5.85 -13.22
N LEU A 62 -6.47 5.87 -12.47
CA LEU A 62 -5.82 4.67 -11.93
C LEU A 62 -5.70 4.78 -10.41
N ASN A 63 -6.09 3.70 -9.73
CA ASN A 63 -5.60 3.34 -8.40
C ASN A 63 -4.64 2.17 -8.54
N GLY A 64 -3.47 2.26 -7.91
CA GLY A 64 -2.38 1.29 -8.06
C GLY A 64 -1.33 1.73 -9.07
N ASP A 65 -0.51 0.77 -9.49
CA ASP A 65 0.68 1.01 -10.30
C ASP A 65 0.67 0.11 -11.55
N VAL A 66 0.98 0.71 -12.71
CA VAL A 66 1.28 -0.02 -13.94
C VAL A 66 2.79 -0.29 -13.98
N ASP A 67 3.22 -1.46 -13.51
CA ASP A 67 4.64 -1.80 -13.33
C ASP A 67 5.43 -1.78 -14.66
N ASN A 68 4.78 -2.13 -15.78
CA ASN A 68 5.39 -2.20 -17.10
C ASN A 68 5.15 -0.94 -17.98
N TYR A 69 4.79 0.21 -17.39
CA TYR A 69 4.45 1.41 -18.17
C TYR A 69 5.58 1.90 -19.09
N ALA A 70 6.84 1.82 -18.63
CA ALA A 70 8.01 2.24 -19.39
C ALA A 70 8.25 1.33 -20.61
N ASP A 71 8.05 0.02 -20.44
CA ASP A 71 8.15 -0.94 -21.54
C ASP A 71 7.03 -0.71 -22.56
N LEU A 72 5.81 -0.43 -22.11
CA LEU A 72 4.69 -0.07 -22.98
C LEU A 72 4.96 1.23 -23.75
N GLN A 73 5.54 2.25 -23.11
CA GLN A 73 5.93 3.50 -23.79
C GLN A 73 6.91 3.25 -24.94
N VAL A 74 7.90 2.39 -24.72
CA VAL A 74 8.91 2.06 -25.74
C VAL A 74 8.32 1.17 -26.84
N ALA A 75 7.63 0.09 -26.47
CA ALA A 75 7.09 -0.88 -27.41
C ALA A 75 6.05 -0.27 -28.35
N GLU A 76 5.23 0.64 -27.84
CA GLU A 76 4.15 1.29 -28.59
C GLU A 76 4.59 2.64 -29.17
N GLY A 77 5.80 3.11 -28.89
CA GLY A 77 6.29 4.42 -29.34
C GLY A 77 5.39 5.56 -28.87
N LEU A 78 5.09 5.61 -27.57
CA LEU A 78 4.24 6.64 -26.98
C LEU A 78 5.03 7.93 -26.74
N THR A 79 4.44 9.08 -27.08
CA THR A 79 5.04 10.41 -26.88
C THR A 79 4.19 11.24 -25.94
N THR A 80 4.49 11.21 -24.64
CA THR A 80 3.74 11.96 -23.63
C THR A 80 4.34 13.35 -23.37
N PRO A 81 3.53 14.36 -23.01
CA PRO A 81 4.03 15.67 -22.56
C PRO A 81 5.00 15.54 -21.38
N SER A 82 6.07 16.34 -21.38
CA SER A 82 7.18 16.23 -20.41
C SER A 82 6.79 16.47 -18.95
N GLU A 83 5.72 17.23 -18.73
CA GLU A 83 5.14 17.57 -17.44
C GLU A 83 4.33 16.43 -16.82
N ILE A 84 3.91 15.44 -17.62
CA ILE A 84 3.19 14.25 -17.19
C ILE A 84 4.19 13.10 -17.05
N THR A 85 4.43 12.70 -15.81
CA THR A 85 5.43 11.68 -15.42
C THR A 85 4.80 10.46 -14.75
N THR A 86 3.47 10.42 -14.65
CA THR A 86 2.74 9.30 -14.05
C THR A 86 2.53 8.17 -15.06
N ASP A 87 2.67 6.95 -14.55
CA ASP A 87 2.42 5.67 -15.24
C ASP A 87 1.01 5.59 -15.84
N ALA A 88 -0.01 6.10 -15.13
CA ALA A 88 -1.40 6.09 -15.56
C ALA A 88 -1.65 6.70 -16.95
N LYS A 89 -0.76 7.56 -17.46
CA LYS A 89 -0.88 8.22 -18.76
C LYS A 89 -0.90 7.23 -19.94
N VAL A 90 -0.28 6.05 -19.78
CA VAL A 90 -0.28 5.04 -20.86
C VAL A 90 -1.70 4.52 -21.15
N ILE A 91 -2.59 4.53 -20.16
CA ILE A 91 -3.94 3.94 -20.27
C ILE A 91 -4.81 4.68 -21.30
N PRO A 92 -5.14 5.98 -21.13
CA PRO A 92 -6.03 6.67 -22.07
C PRO A 92 -5.42 6.77 -23.48
N VAL A 93 -4.09 6.88 -23.58
CA VAL A 93 -3.36 6.92 -24.86
C VAL A 93 -3.55 5.61 -25.63
N LEU A 94 -3.33 4.47 -24.97
CA LEU A 94 -3.43 3.15 -25.58
C LEU A 94 -4.88 2.78 -25.95
N VAL A 95 -5.86 3.14 -25.12
CA VAL A 95 -7.29 2.96 -25.46
C VAL A 95 -7.63 3.78 -26.71
N SER A 96 -7.24 5.05 -26.74
CA SER A 96 -7.51 5.95 -27.88
C SER A 96 -6.87 5.46 -29.19
N ARG A 97 -5.63 4.95 -29.13
CA ARG A 97 -4.97 4.32 -30.29
C ARG A 97 -5.73 3.09 -30.80
N ARG A 98 -6.21 2.23 -29.91
CA ARG A 98 -6.99 1.04 -30.27
C ARG A 98 -8.35 1.39 -30.88
N LEU A 99 -9.01 2.43 -30.38
CA LEU A 99 -10.23 2.99 -30.98
C LEU A 99 -9.96 3.51 -32.40
N ALA A 100 -8.90 4.31 -32.57
CA ALA A 100 -8.50 4.82 -33.88
C ALA A 100 -8.15 3.71 -34.89
N ALA A 101 -7.70 2.55 -34.40
CA ALA A 101 -7.48 1.34 -35.21
C ALA A 101 -8.76 0.55 -35.54
N GLY A 102 -9.95 1.04 -35.17
CA GLY A 102 -11.24 0.45 -35.50
C GLY A 102 -11.72 -0.64 -34.55
N ARG A 103 -11.13 -0.77 -33.36
CA ARG A 103 -11.64 -1.70 -32.33
C ARG A 103 -12.91 -1.14 -31.68
N SER A 104 -13.78 -2.04 -31.21
CA SER A 104 -14.93 -1.64 -30.40
C SER A 104 -14.46 -0.98 -29.08
N PRO A 105 -15.24 -0.06 -28.49
CA PRO A 105 -14.92 0.57 -27.20
C PRO A 105 -14.57 -0.42 -26.09
N GLU A 106 -15.37 -1.48 -25.93
CA GLU A 106 -15.08 -2.54 -24.97
C GLU A 106 -13.77 -3.26 -25.26
N ASP A 107 -13.55 -3.70 -26.51
CA ASP A 107 -12.32 -4.42 -26.84
C ASP A 107 -11.10 -3.52 -26.71
N ALA A 108 -11.20 -2.25 -27.08
CA ALA A 108 -10.14 -1.27 -26.94
C ALA A 108 -9.76 -1.11 -25.45
N PHE A 109 -10.75 -0.96 -24.56
CA PHE A 109 -10.50 -0.88 -23.13
C PHE A 109 -9.93 -2.19 -22.57
N ARG A 110 -10.62 -3.33 -22.78
CA ARG A 110 -10.23 -4.65 -22.25
C ARG A 110 -8.82 -5.05 -22.68
N THR A 111 -8.51 -4.94 -23.97
CA THR A 111 -7.18 -5.31 -24.49
C THR A 111 -6.09 -4.35 -24.04
N THR A 112 -6.43 -3.08 -23.74
CA THR A 112 -5.48 -2.15 -23.09
C THR A 112 -5.19 -2.57 -21.68
N VAL A 113 -6.22 -2.80 -20.86
CA VAL A 113 -5.98 -3.18 -19.48
C VAL A 113 -5.26 -4.53 -19.42
N ALA A 114 -5.56 -5.48 -20.30
CA ALA A 114 -4.88 -6.78 -20.33
C ALA A 114 -3.36 -6.72 -20.49
N THR A 115 -2.81 -5.70 -21.16
CA THR A 115 -1.35 -5.54 -21.31
C THR A 115 -0.68 -4.92 -20.09
N LEU A 116 -1.44 -4.38 -19.14
CA LEU A 116 -0.87 -3.78 -17.92
C LEU A 116 -0.40 -4.86 -16.96
N GLU A 117 0.77 -4.66 -16.35
CA GLU A 117 1.27 -5.44 -15.23
C GLU A 117 1.19 -4.63 -13.94
N GLY A 118 1.06 -5.32 -12.81
CA GLY A 118 0.90 -4.70 -11.48
C GLY A 118 -0.49 -4.92 -10.88
N SER A 119 -0.75 -4.24 -9.76
CA SER A 119 -2.08 -4.24 -9.13
C SER A 119 -2.79 -2.94 -9.48
N VAL A 120 -3.83 -3.05 -10.30
CA VAL A 120 -4.48 -1.90 -10.94
C VAL A 120 -5.99 -1.96 -10.73
N ALA A 121 -6.56 -0.80 -10.42
CA ALA A 121 -7.98 -0.49 -10.46
C ALA A 121 -8.16 0.71 -11.39
N VAL A 122 -8.71 0.48 -12.58
CA VAL A 122 -8.82 1.48 -13.65
C VAL A 122 -10.28 1.84 -13.85
N ALA A 123 -10.55 3.14 -14.02
CA ALA A 123 -11.83 3.65 -14.49
C ALA A 123 -11.60 4.47 -15.77
N GLY A 124 -12.42 4.27 -16.79
CA GLY A 124 -12.29 4.93 -18.10
C GLY A 124 -13.63 5.42 -18.64
N VAL A 125 -13.61 6.60 -19.25
CA VAL A 125 -14.74 7.19 -19.97
C VAL A 125 -14.29 7.51 -21.40
N LEU A 126 -15.06 7.05 -22.38
CA LEU A 126 -14.73 7.14 -23.81
C LEU A 126 -15.78 8.03 -24.48
N ALA A 127 -15.35 9.07 -25.19
CA ALA A 127 -16.30 9.99 -25.86
C ALA A 127 -17.11 9.33 -26.99
N ASP A 128 -16.55 8.28 -27.61
CA ASP A 128 -17.23 7.49 -28.65
C ASP A 128 -18.29 6.53 -28.07
N ASP A 129 -18.32 6.36 -26.74
CA ASP A 129 -19.32 5.57 -26.02
C ASP A 129 -19.73 6.24 -24.70
N PRO A 130 -20.42 7.39 -24.78
CA PRO A 130 -20.71 8.23 -23.62
C PRO A 130 -21.73 7.63 -22.64
N GLY A 131 -22.44 6.57 -23.06
CA GLY A 131 -23.40 5.84 -22.22
C GLY A 131 -22.75 4.77 -21.35
N SER A 132 -21.43 4.59 -21.42
CA SER A 132 -20.74 3.51 -20.72
C SER A 132 -19.63 4.02 -19.80
N LEU A 133 -19.57 3.47 -18.59
CA LEU A 133 -18.41 3.59 -17.71
C LEU A 133 -17.64 2.27 -17.67
N TYR A 134 -16.35 2.34 -17.96
CA TYR A 134 -15.47 1.18 -18.06
C TYR A 134 -14.63 1.03 -16.79
N LEU A 135 -14.61 -0.16 -16.20
CA LEU A 135 -13.88 -0.48 -14.99
C LEU A 135 -13.01 -1.72 -15.19
N ALA A 136 -11.84 -1.77 -14.57
CA ALA A 136 -11.02 -2.97 -14.53
C ALA A 136 -10.33 -3.12 -13.17
N LEU A 137 -10.27 -4.34 -12.64
CA LEU A 137 -9.57 -4.67 -11.41
C LEU A 137 -8.71 -5.92 -11.62
N ARG A 138 -7.42 -5.82 -11.27
CA ARG A 138 -6.50 -6.96 -11.23
C ARG A 138 -5.47 -6.80 -10.12
N GLY A 139 -5.12 -7.92 -9.51
CA GLY A 139 -4.28 -7.93 -8.33
C GLY A 139 -5.11 -7.79 -7.04
N SER A 140 -4.54 -8.23 -5.93
CA SER A 140 -5.17 -8.15 -4.61
C SER A 140 -4.95 -6.80 -3.91
N GLY A 141 -4.19 -5.88 -4.52
CA GLY A 141 -3.72 -4.65 -3.88
C GLY A 141 -4.67 -3.46 -3.98
N GLN A 142 -5.70 -3.55 -4.82
CA GLN A 142 -6.68 -2.49 -5.06
C GLN A 142 -8.10 -3.06 -4.92
N ALA A 143 -9.09 -2.17 -4.79
CA ALA A 143 -10.50 -2.55 -4.74
C ALA A 143 -11.36 -1.60 -5.56
N LEU A 144 -12.46 -2.13 -6.09
CA LEU A 144 -13.51 -1.39 -6.79
C LEU A 144 -14.86 -1.97 -6.38
N TYR A 145 -15.82 -1.07 -6.17
CA TYR A 145 -17.18 -1.37 -5.78
C TYR A 145 -18.13 -0.60 -6.70
N VAL A 146 -19.18 -1.28 -7.15
CA VAL A 146 -20.26 -0.69 -7.94
C VAL A 146 -21.52 -0.71 -7.10
N GLY A 147 -21.86 0.44 -6.53
CA GLY A 147 -23.14 0.67 -5.88
C GLY A 147 -24.27 0.71 -6.90
N VAL A 148 -25.36 0.02 -6.59
CA VAL A 148 -26.59 -0.02 -7.39
C VAL A 148 -27.65 0.82 -6.67
N ALA A 149 -27.82 2.07 -7.10
CA ALA A 149 -28.85 2.98 -6.59
C ALA A 149 -30.15 2.82 -7.40
N GLU A 150 -31.18 3.64 -7.15
CA GLU A 150 -32.47 3.51 -7.84
C GLU A 150 -32.36 3.83 -9.34
N ASP A 151 -31.59 4.86 -9.70
CA ASP A 151 -31.45 5.40 -11.06
C ASP A 151 -29.99 5.69 -11.44
N ALA A 152 -29.02 5.14 -10.68
CA ALA A 152 -27.61 5.40 -10.86
C ALA A 152 -26.73 4.20 -10.52
N PHE A 153 -25.56 4.12 -11.17
CA PHE A 153 -24.42 3.37 -10.65
C PHE A 153 -23.46 4.33 -9.96
N VAL A 154 -23.05 4.00 -8.75
CA VAL A 154 -22.05 4.78 -8.00
C VAL A 154 -20.81 3.93 -7.84
N VAL A 155 -19.69 4.37 -8.41
CA VAL A 155 -18.44 3.62 -8.36
C VAL A 155 -17.49 4.24 -7.36
N ALA A 156 -16.90 3.42 -6.50
CA ALA A 156 -15.89 3.85 -5.55
C ALA A 156 -14.83 2.77 -5.35
N SER A 157 -13.65 3.18 -4.92
CA SER A 157 -12.59 2.25 -4.52
C SER A 157 -12.76 1.69 -3.11
N GLU A 158 -13.75 2.18 -2.35
CA GLU A 158 -14.18 1.60 -1.07
C GLU A 158 -15.69 1.69 -0.87
N PRO A 159 -16.30 0.82 -0.04
CA PRO A 159 -17.74 0.81 0.19
C PRO A 159 -18.26 2.14 0.73
N TYR A 160 -17.43 2.90 1.45
CA TYR A 160 -17.79 4.21 1.99
C TYR A 160 -18.18 5.23 0.90
N GLY A 161 -17.67 5.07 -0.32
CA GLY A 161 -18.01 5.96 -1.43
C GLY A 161 -19.37 5.67 -2.07
N VAL A 162 -20.01 4.54 -1.76
CA VAL A 162 -21.33 4.18 -2.33
C VAL A 162 -22.48 4.34 -1.33
N VAL A 163 -22.21 4.24 -0.03
CA VAL A 163 -23.24 4.19 1.04
C VAL A 163 -24.08 5.46 1.22
N GLU A 164 -23.72 6.57 0.57
CA GLU A 164 -24.56 7.77 0.53
C GLU A 164 -25.79 7.56 -0.35
N GLU A 165 -25.61 6.91 -1.50
CA GLU A 165 -26.68 6.69 -2.48
C GLU A 165 -27.32 5.30 -2.34
N THR A 166 -26.55 4.29 -1.93
CA THR A 166 -27.05 2.91 -1.83
C THR A 166 -26.24 2.03 -0.88
N ALA A 167 -26.94 1.14 -0.18
CA ALA A 167 -26.29 0.11 0.62
C ALA A 167 -25.98 -1.16 -0.21
N ALA A 168 -26.57 -1.33 -1.39
CA ALA A 168 -26.34 -2.49 -2.24
C ALA A 168 -25.19 -2.24 -3.21
N TYR A 169 -24.18 -3.11 -3.22
CA TYR A 169 -23.03 -2.97 -4.11
C TYR A 169 -22.47 -4.31 -4.58
N LEU A 170 -21.93 -4.31 -5.80
CA LEU A 170 -21.08 -5.37 -6.32
C LEU A 170 -19.62 -5.07 -5.93
N ARG A 171 -18.94 -6.01 -5.27
CA ARG A 171 -17.48 -5.96 -5.06
C ARG A 171 -16.78 -6.67 -6.20
N LEU A 172 -15.85 -6.00 -6.88
CA LEU A 172 -15.03 -6.63 -7.92
C LEU A 172 -13.96 -7.54 -7.31
N ASP A 173 -13.57 -8.57 -8.07
CA ASP A 173 -12.52 -9.53 -7.73
C ASP A 173 -11.34 -9.39 -8.69
N GLY A 174 -10.15 -9.10 -8.14
CA GLY A 174 -8.92 -8.92 -8.90
C GLY A 174 -8.05 -10.17 -9.02
N GLU A 175 -8.40 -11.28 -8.35
CA GLU A 175 -7.52 -12.44 -8.15
C GLU A 175 -8.11 -13.76 -8.68
N THR A 176 -9.44 -13.89 -8.70
CA THR A 176 -10.07 -15.11 -9.23
C THR A 176 -9.98 -15.15 -10.76
N ALA A 177 -9.64 -16.32 -11.28
CA ALA A 177 -9.65 -16.60 -12.71
C ALA A 177 -11.10 -16.82 -13.19
N GLY A 178 -11.51 -16.11 -14.26
CA GLY A 178 -12.81 -16.35 -14.90
C GLY A 178 -12.92 -17.69 -15.62
N ASP A 179 -11.77 -18.25 -16.04
CA ASP A 179 -11.64 -19.59 -16.60
C ASP A 179 -10.48 -20.32 -15.89
N PRO A 180 -10.75 -21.37 -15.08
CA PRO A 180 -9.73 -22.16 -14.39
C PRO A 180 -8.71 -22.83 -15.32
N GLU A 181 -9.10 -23.18 -16.56
CA GLU A 181 -8.18 -23.77 -17.54
C GLU A 181 -7.23 -22.73 -18.14
N ARG A 182 -7.58 -21.44 -18.02
CA ARG A 182 -6.79 -20.29 -18.51
C ARG A 182 -6.47 -19.30 -17.40
N ALA A 183 -6.17 -19.81 -16.21
CA ALA A 183 -6.12 -19.02 -14.98
C ALA A 183 -5.14 -17.83 -15.01
N ALA A 184 -4.10 -17.86 -15.85
CA ALA A 184 -3.18 -16.74 -16.01
C ALA A 184 -3.72 -15.61 -16.90
N ALA A 185 -4.48 -15.96 -17.94
CA ALA A 185 -5.02 -15.00 -18.92
C ALA A 185 -6.39 -14.44 -18.50
N SER A 186 -7.15 -15.20 -17.72
CA SER A 186 -8.52 -14.86 -17.30
C SER A 186 -8.62 -14.21 -15.92
N ARG A 187 -7.48 -13.95 -15.25
CA ARG A 187 -7.44 -13.42 -13.87
C ARG A 187 -7.88 -11.95 -13.79
N GLY A 188 -8.73 -11.65 -12.81
CA GLY A 188 -9.26 -10.31 -12.58
C GLY A 188 -10.55 -10.06 -13.37
N GLN A 189 -11.08 -8.85 -13.26
CA GLN A 189 -12.39 -8.50 -13.82
C GLN A 189 -12.36 -7.19 -14.58
N VAL A 190 -13.07 -7.16 -15.70
CA VAL A 190 -13.44 -5.96 -16.46
C VAL A 190 -14.96 -5.82 -16.35
N VAL A 191 -15.43 -4.63 -16.01
CA VAL A 191 -16.87 -4.33 -15.87
C VAL A 191 -17.22 -3.13 -16.73
N VAL A 192 -18.31 -3.24 -17.47
CA VAL A 192 -18.91 -2.14 -18.25
C VAL A 192 -20.28 -1.85 -17.66
N LEU A 193 -20.51 -0.59 -17.30
CA LEU A 193 -21.76 -0.11 -16.73
C LEU A 193 -22.50 0.72 -17.78
N ALA A 194 -23.72 0.32 -18.12
CA ALA A 194 -24.56 1.01 -19.10
C ALA A 194 -25.50 2.00 -18.41
N ALA A 195 -25.42 3.28 -18.78
CA ALA A 195 -26.20 4.36 -18.18
C ALA A 195 -27.72 4.21 -18.42
N ASP A 196 -28.12 3.64 -19.56
CA ASP A 196 -29.53 3.40 -19.92
C ASP A 196 -30.22 2.33 -19.05
N ALA A 197 -29.45 1.53 -18.32
CA ALA A 197 -29.90 0.54 -17.36
C ALA A 197 -29.32 0.82 -15.95
N ALA A 198 -29.05 2.09 -15.65
CA ALA A 198 -28.56 2.50 -14.35
C ALA A 198 -29.48 2.07 -13.20
N GLY A 199 -28.90 1.52 -12.14
CA GLY A 199 -29.64 0.99 -10.99
C GLY A 199 -30.16 -0.46 -11.16
N GLU A 200 -29.97 -1.08 -12.33
CA GLU A 200 -30.35 -2.46 -12.57
C GLU A 200 -29.12 -3.37 -12.75
N VAL A 201 -29.16 -4.60 -12.21
CA VAL A 201 -28.08 -5.58 -12.43
C VAL A 201 -27.88 -5.88 -13.92
N ALA A 202 -28.94 -5.75 -14.73
CA ALA A 202 -28.88 -5.92 -16.19
C ALA A 202 -27.97 -4.89 -16.88
N GLY A 203 -27.77 -3.71 -16.28
CA GLY A 203 -26.84 -2.68 -16.75
C GLY A 203 -25.37 -2.96 -16.42
N ILE A 204 -25.07 -4.06 -15.71
CA ILE A 204 -23.71 -4.46 -15.33
C ILE A 204 -23.25 -5.63 -16.19
N ARG A 205 -22.26 -5.39 -17.05
CA ARG A 205 -21.62 -6.45 -17.83
C ARG A 205 -20.23 -6.74 -17.29
N ARG A 206 -19.97 -7.99 -16.90
CA ARG A 206 -18.70 -8.44 -16.30
C ARG A 206 -17.99 -9.43 -17.22
N LEU A 207 -16.71 -9.22 -17.47
CA LEU A 207 -15.83 -10.09 -18.25
C LEU A 207 -14.55 -10.39 -17.49
N ALA A 208 -13.95 -11.54 -17.79
CA ALA A 208 -12.55 -11.80 -17.50
C ALA A 208 -11.65 -11.05 -18.49
N TYR A 209 -10.37 -10.91 -18.15
CA TYR A 209 -9.39 -10.22 -19.00
C TYR A 209 -9.20 -10.86 -20.39
N ASP A 210 -9.39 -12.18 -20.51
CA ASP A 210 -9.35 -12.89 -21.78
C ASP A 210 -10.61 -12.70 -22.65
N GLY A 211 -11.63 -12.01 -22.13
CA GLY A 211 -12.91 -11.76 -22.80
C GLY A 211 -14.02 -12.74 -22.43
N THR A 212 -13.76 -13.72 -21.56
CA THR A 212 -14.80 -14.65 -21.09
C THR A 212 -15.87 -13.90 -20.30
N ALA A 213 -17.14 -14.02 -20.71
CA ALA A 213 -18.25 -13.38 -20.01
C ALA A 213 -18.51 -14.05 -18.66
N VAL A 214 -18.68 -13.24 -17.61
CA VAL A 214 -18.99 -13.70 -16.25
C VAL A 214 -20.37 -13.17 -15.87
N THR A 215 -21.30 -14.05 -15.54
CA THR A 215 -22.68 -13.65 -15.18
C THR A 215 -22.69 -12.84 -13.88
N VAL A 216 -23.49 -11.79 -13.82
CA VAL A 216 -23.78 -11.03 -12.59
C VAL A 216 -25.24 -11.27 -12.21
N GLY A 217 -25.48 -11.73 -10.99
CA GLY A 217 -26.80 -11.95 -10.43
C GLY A 217 -27.05 -11.12 -9.16
N ALA A 218 -28.29 -11.16 -8.67
CA ALA A 218 -28.64 -10.50 -7.40
C ALA A 218 -27.85 -11.03 -6.20
N ASP A 219 -27.44 -12.30 -6.24
CA ASP A 219 -26.65 -12.94 -5.19
C ASP A 219 -25.19 -12.47 -5.15
N ASP A 220 -24.70 -11.80 -6.21
CA ASP A 220 -23.39 -11.14 -6.20
C ASP A 220 -23.40 -9.81 -5.43
N LEU A 221 -24.59 -9.23 -5.19
CA LEU A 221 -24.72 -7.96 -4.49
C LEU A 221 -24.56 -8.16 -2.98
N GLN A 222 -23.68 -7.37 -2.40
CA GLN A 222 -23.49 -7.28 -0.96
C GLN A 222 -24.27 -6.08 -0.42
N HIS A 223 -24.74 -6.20 0.82
CA HIS A 223 -25.38 -5.09 1.52
C HIS A 223 -24.44 -4.52 2.58
N GLY A 224 -24.09 -3.25 2.42
CA GLY A 224 -23.31 -2.49 3.40
C GLY A 224 -24.08 -2.32 4.70
N GLU A 225 -23.40 -2.52 5.83
CA GLU A 225 -23.93 -2.21 7.16
C GLU A 225 -23.47 -0.84 7.68
N ILE A 226 -22.63 -0.14 6.89
CA ILE A 226 -22.06 1.17 7.19
C ILE A 226 -22.97 2.23 6.58
N THR A 227 -23.14 3.35 7.29
CA THR A 227 -23.97 4.47 6.87
C THR A 227 -23.14 5.74 6.72
N THR A 228 -23.69 6.76 6.06
CA THR A 228 -23.06 8.09 5.96
C THR A 228 -22.73 8.71 7.32
N ARG A 229 -23.51 8.40 8.36
CA ARG A 229 -23.24 8.83 9.74
C ARG A 229 -21.91 8.31 10.28
N ASP A 230 -21.50 7.12 9.87
CA ASP A 230 -20.27 6.48 10.35
C ASP A 230 -19.01 7.11 9.74
N ILE A 231 -19.16 7.75 8.58
CA ILE A 231 -18.07 8.38 7.81
C ILE A 231 -18.15 9.92 7.77
N ASP A 232 -19.16 10.52 8.40
CA ASP A 232 -19.28 11.97 8.49
C ASP A 232 -18.23 12.54 9.46
N ARG A 233 -17.49 13.57 9.02
CA ARG A 233 -16.55 14.32 9.87
C ARG A 233 -17.27 15.26 10.84
N GLY A 234 -18.51 15.61 10.56
CA GLY A 234 -19.28 16.60 11.30
C GLY A 234 -18.56 17.95 11.38
N ALA A 235 -18.58 18.57 12.57
CA ALA A 235 -17.92 19.85 12.82
C ALA A 235 -16.42 19.75 13.12
N ALA A 236 -15.84 18.54 13.20
CA ALA A 236 -14.43 18.38 13.51
C ALA A 236 -13.55 18.91 12.34
N PRO A 237 -12.43 19.58 12.64
CA PRO A 237 -11.52 20.06 11.59
C PRO A 237 -10.84 18.90 10.85
N HIS A 238 -10.63 17.77 11.54
CA HIS A 238 -9.94 16.58 11.07
C HIS A 238 -10.66 15.33 11.61
N PHE A 239 -10.73 14.26 10.82
CA PHE A 239 -11.17 12.93 11.27
C PHE A 239 -10.34 12.41 12.44
N LEU A 240 -9.02 12.61 12.44
CA LEU A 240 -8.16 12.19 13.55
C LEU A 240 -8.65 12.74 14.90
N LEU A 241 -8.95 14.04 14.95
CA LEU A 241 -9.44 14.67 16.20
C LEU A 241 -10.85 14.17 16.55
N LYS A 242 -11.73 14.00 15.56
CA LYS A 242 -13.05 13.39 15.78
C LYS A 242 -12.90 12.02 16.44
N GLU A 243 -12.02 11.19 15.91
CA GLU A 243 -11.84 9.81 16.35
C GLU A 243 -11.18 9.73 17.73
N ILE A 244 -10.22 10.62 18.06
CA ILE A 244 -9.73 10.76 19.44
C ILE A 244 -10.87 11.12 20.39
N CYS A 245 -11.76 12.04 20.00
CA CYS A 245 -12.92 12.44 20.80
C CYS A 245 -13.97 11.32 20.94
N GLU A 246 -14.11 10.46 19.94
CA GLU A 246 -15.05 9.32 19.92
C GLU A 246 -14.51 8.07 20.62
N ALA A 247 -13.18 7.95 20.77
CA ALA A 247 -12.51 6.80 21.39
C ALA A 247 -13.09 6.37 22.75
N PRO A 248 -13.51 7.26 23.68
CA PRO A 248 -14.15 6.84 24.91
C PRO A 248 -15.46 6.05 24.70
N GLU A 249 -16.25 6.41 23.69
CA GLU A 249 -17.49 5.70 23.39
C GLU A 249 -17.21 4.38 22.67
N SER A 250 -16.26 4.35 21.73
CA SER A 250 -15.79 3.10 21.09
C SER A 250 -15.28 2.09 22.13
N PHE A 251 -14.48 2.56 23.10
CA PHE A 251 -14.03 1.75 24.22
C PHE A 251 -15.21 1.20 25.03
N ARG A 252 -16.18 2.06 25.40
CA ARG A 252 -17.37 1.64 26.15
C ARG A 252 -18.24 0.64 25.37
N LYS A 253 -18.41 0.83 24.06
CA LYS A 253 -19.13 -0.11 23.19
C LYS A 253 -18.48 -1.49 23.20
N THR A 254 -17.16 -1.55 23.18
CA THR A 254 -16.40 -2.82 23.24
C THR A 254 -16.67 -3.61 24.54
N LEU A 255 -16.90 -2.92 25.66
CA LEU A 255 -17.24 -3.56 26.94
C LEU A 255 -18.72 -4.00 27.03
N ARG A 256 -19.60 -3.39 26.22
CA ARG A 256 -21.06 -3.50 26.35
C ARG A 256 -21.51 -4.93 26.03
N GLY A 257 -22.29 -5.52 26.93
CA GLY A 257 -22.81 -6.88 26.76
C GLY A 257 -21.77 -8.00 26.98
N VAL A 258 -20.48 -7.64 27.11
CA VAL A 258 -19.39 -8.57 27.43
C VAL A 258 -19.06 -8.53 28.92
N VAL A 259 -18.93 -7.34 29.49
CA VAL A 259 -18.77 -7.19 30.94
C VAL A 259 -20.14 -7.27 31.59
N VAL A 260 -20.35 -8.32 32.37
CA VAL A 260 -21.62 -8.60 33.05
C VAL A 260 -21.47 -8.54 34.55
N GLU A 261 -22.54 -8.18 35.24
CA GLU A 261 -22.60 -8.13 36.70
C GLU A 261 -23.36 -9.36 37.21
N GLY A 262 -22.73 -10.11 38.12
CA GLY A 262 -23.31 -11.24 38.80
C GLY A 262 -24.35 -10.84 39.85
N ALA A 263 -25.08 -11.83 40.37
CA ALA A 263 -26.06 -11.60 41.45
C ALA A 263 -25.41 -11.13 42.77
N ASP A 264 -24.11 -11.37 42.93
CA ASP A 264 -23.26 -10.96 44.04
C ASP A 264 -22.62 -9.56 43.85
N GLY A 265 -22.97 -8.86 42.76
CA GLY A 265 -22.41 -7.55 42.41
C GLY A 265 -21.00 -7.59 41.80
N ARG A 266 -20.44 -8.79 41.59
CA ARG A 266 -19.11 -8.95 41.00
C ARG A 266 -19.17 -8.84 39.48
N LEU A 267 -18.10 -8.35 38.88
CA LEU A 267 -18.01 -8.22 37.43
C LEU A 267 -17.29 -9.44 36.87
N ALA A 268 -17.75 -9.93 35.72
CA ALA A 268 -17.14 -11.03 35.01
C ALA A 268 -17.19 -10.83 33.50
N VAL A 269 -16.32 -11.52 32.77
CA VAL A 269 -16.33 -11.53 31.30
C VAL A 269 -17.24 -12.64 30.76
N ARG A 270 -18.19 -12.26 29.91
CA ARG A 270 -19.02 -13.19 29.12
C ARG A 270 -18.89 -12.89 27.63
N LEU A 271 -17.98 -13.59 26.98
CA LEU A 271 -17.87 -13.57 25.53
C LEU A 271 -18.91 -14.48 24.88
N PRO A 272 -19.42 -14.13 23.68
CA PRO A 272 -20.19 -15.04 22.85
C PRO A 272 -19.41 -16.34 22.56
N GLU A 273 -20.13 -17.44 22.33
CA GLU A 273 -19.50 -18.75 22.08
C GLU A 273 -18.59 -18.76 20.85
N TRP A 274 -18.96 -18.02 19.80
CA TRP A 274 -18.17 -17.88 18.57
C TRP A 274 -16.86 -17.10 18.78
N SER A 275 -16.71 -16.34 19.86
CA SER A 275 -15.47 -15.59 20.10
C SER A 275 -14.32 -16.45 20.60
N VAL A 276 -14.63 -17.48 21.39
CA VAL A 276 -13.67 -18.52 21.76
C VAL A 276 -14.41 -19.85 21.63
N PRO A 277 -14.36 -20.51 20.46
CA PRO A 277 -15.13 -21.71 20.17
C PRO A 277 -14.80 -22.86 21.12
N ALA A 278 -15.75 -23.78 21.31
CA ALA A 278 -15.60 -24.93 22.20
C ALA A 278 -14.35 -25.78 21.91
N GLY A 279 -13.95 -25.92 20.64
CA GLY A 279 -12.73 -26.62 20.25
C GLY A 279 -11.46 -25.96 20.77
N VAL A 280 -11.37 -24.62 20.70
CA VAL A 280 -10.25 -23.85 21.23
C VAL A 280 -10.25 -23.89 22.75
N ARG A 281 -11.41 -23.71 23.41
CA ARG A 281 -11.52 -23.79 24.88
C ARG A 281 -11.07 -25.14 25.42
N ARG A 282 -11.46 -26.24 24.76
CA ARG A 282 -11.03 -27.60 25.14
C ARG A 282 -9.51 -27.72 25.09
N ARG A 283 -8.91 -27.27 23.99
CA ARG A 283 -7.47 -27.34 23.78
C ARG A 283 -6.66 -26.49 24.77
N LEU A 284 -7.22 -25.36 25.20
CA LEU A 284 -6.64 -24.54 26.27
C LEU A 284 -6.76 -25.23 27.63
N ALA A 285 -7.92 -25.84 27.93
CA ALA A 285 -8.19 -26.48 29.21
C ALA A 285 -7.43 -27.79 29.42
N ASP A 286 -7.22 -28.58 28.36
CA ASP A 286 -6.48 -29.85 28.40
C ASP A 286 -4.96 -29.70 28.23
N GLY A 287 -4.48 -28.47 28.00
CA GLY A 287 -3.06 -28.15 27.86
C GLY A 287 -2.46 -28.55 26.51
N SER A 288 -3.27 -28.91 25.51
CA SER A 288 -2.76 -29.12 24.15
C SER A 288 -2.28 -27.81 23.52
N ILE A 289 -2.95 -26.69 23.78
CA ILE A 289 -2.40 -25.36 23.52
C ILE A 289 -1.57 -24.91 24.73
N THR A 290 -0.28 -24.68 24.51
CA THR A 290 0.66 -24.22 25.54
C THR A 290 1.21 -22.83 25.26
N ARG A 291 1.02 -22.32 24.02
CA ARG A 291 1.56 -21.04 23.56
C ARG A 291 0.47 -20.16 22.96
N VAL A 292 0.47 -18.88 23.33
CA VAL A 292 -0.36 -17.84 22.73
C VAL A 292 0.54 -16.77 22.12
N LEU A 293 0.47 -16.62 20.79
CA LEU A 293 1.16 -15.57 20.05
C LEU A 293 0.15 -14.48 19.67
N VAL A 294 0.32 -13.28 20.21
CA VAL A 294 -0.49 -12.12 19.84
C VAL A 294 0.21 -11.41 18.69
N VAL A 295 -0.47 -11.28 17.56
CA VAL A 295 0.13 -10.76 16.33
C VAL A 295 -0.67 -9.60 15.76
N GLY A 296 0.04 -8.68 15.12
CA GLY A 296 -0.52 -7.54 14.40
C GLY A 296 0.59 -6.75 13.71
N GLN A 297 0.25 -5.60 13.15
CA GLN A 297 1.20 -4.64 12.58
C GLN A 297 0.95 -3.23 13.12
N GLY A 298 2.00 -2.42 13.21
CA GLY A 298 1.91 -1.02 13.66
C GLY A 298 1.19 -0.86 15.01
N THR A 299 0.22 0.05 15.07
CA THR A 299 -0.61 0.30 16.26
C THR A 299 -1.33 -0.95 16.78
N ALA A 300 -1.78 -1.86 15.91
CA ALA A 300 -2.45 -3.10 16.34
C ALA A 300 -1.49 -4.05 17.06
N ALA A 301 -0.21 -4.08 16.68
CA ALA A 301 0.81 -4.84 17.40
C ALA A 301 1.08 -4.25 18.80
N VAL A 302 1.03 -2.92 18.93
CA VAL A 302 1.18 -2.24 20.23
C VAL A 302 -0.03 -2.54 21.13
N ALA A 303 -1.25 -2.53 20.60
CA ALA A 303 -2.42 -2.99 21.35
C ALA A 303 -2.31 -4.47 21.76
N GLY A 304 -1.73 -5.32 20.90
CA GLY A 304 -1.44 -6.72 21.21
C GLY A 304 -0.44 -6.91 22.35
N GLN A 305 0.52 -6.01 22.51
CA GLN A 305 1.41 -6.00 23.68
C GLN A 305 0.61 -5.83 24.98
N ALA A 306 -0.41 -4.96 24.99
CA ALA A 306 -1.25 -4.76 26.16
C ALA A 306 -2.00 -6.05 26.57
N LEU A 307 -2.49 -6.82 25.59
CA LEU A 307 -3.09 -8.14 25.81
C LEU A 307 -2.07 -9.09 26.45
N ALA A 308 -0.88 -9.22 25.85
CA ALA A 308 0.13 -10.13 26.37
C ALA A 308 0.59 -9.75 27.79
N ASP A 309 0.78 -8.45 28.06
CA ASP A 309 1.24 -7.93 29.34
C ASP A 309 0.21 -8.19 30.46
N VAL A 310 -1.09 -8.06 30.18
CA VAL A 310 -2.13 -8.38 31.17
C VAL A 310 -2.39 -9.89 31.28
N ALA A 311 -2.25 -10.65 30.19
CA ALA A 311 -2.48 -12.09 30.19
C ALA A 311 -1.43 -12.87 31.00
N ARG A 312 -0.14 -12.52 30.88
CA ARG A 312 0.97 -13.24 31.56
C ARG A 312 0.74 -13.44 33.07
N PRO A 313 0.47 -12.40 33.89
CA PRO A 313 0.23 -12.59 35.32
C PRO A 313 -1.07 -13.35 35.61
N LEU A 314 -2.08 -13.30 34.73
CA LEU A 314 -3.33 -14.05 34.90
C LEU A 314 -3.14 -15.55 34.66
N VAL A 315 -2.36 -15.92 33.66
CA VAL A 315 -2.14 -17.34 33.30
C VAL A 315 -1.00 -17.97 34.09
N GLY A 316 -0.01 -17.19 34.54
CA GLY A 316 1.19 -17.70 35.21
C GLY A 316 1.94 -18.71 34.33
N ASP A 317 2.38 -19.82 34.92
CA ASP A 317 3.13 -20.86 34.21
C ASP A 317 2.26 -21.78 33.32
N ARG A 318 0.95 -21.52 33.24
CA ARG A 318 0.00 -22.37 32.48
C ARG A 318 0.09 -22.16 30.97
N LEU A 319 0.45 -20.95 30.52
CA LEU A 319 0.56 -20.59 29.11
C LEU A 319 1.75 -19.66 28.90
N PHE A 320 2.51 -19.91 27.84
CA PHE A 320 3.47 -18.94 27.35
C PHE A 320 2.75 -17.92 26.47
N VAL A 321 2.76 -16.64 26.86
CA VAL A 321 2.10 -15.55 26.11
C VAL A 321 3.12 -14.51 25.65
N GLU A 322 3.14 -14.25 24.35
CA GLU A 322 4.06 -13.30 23.73
C GLU A 322 3.36 -12.46 22.67
N ALA A 323 3.71 -11.18 22.58
CA ALA A 323 3.30 -10.31 21.48
C ALA A 323 4.46 -10.15 20.51
N VAL A 324 4.20 -10.38 19.23
CA VAL A 324 5.21 -10.40 18.17
C VAL A 324 4.61 -9.86 16.88
N LEU A 325 5.41 -9.19 16.05
CA LEU A 325 4.93 -8.71 14.74
C LEU A 325 4.54 -9.90 13.86
N ALA A 326 3.44 -9.78 13.13
CA ALA A 326 2.96 -10.87 12.28
C ALA A 326 4.02 -11.34 11.26
N THR A 327 4.78 -10.40 10.71
CA THR A 327 5.89 -10.65 9.77
C THR A 327 7.07 -11.38 10.40
N GLU A 328 7.37 -11.13 11.67
CA GLU A 328 8.44 -11.84 12.38
C GLU A 328 8.08 -13.30 12.63
N VAL A 329 6.79 -13.58 12.88
CA VAL A 329 6.31 -14.97 12.97
C VAL A 329 6.48 -15.70 11.64
N SER A 330 5.96 -15.14 10.55
CA SER A 330 6.06 -15.77 9.22
C SER A 330 7.50 -15.79 8.68
N GLY A 331 8.33 -14.81 9.02
CA GLY A 331 9.71 -14.73 8.55
C GLY A 331 10.65 -15.67 9.31
N PHE A 332 10.48 -15.77 10.63
CA PHE A 332 11.51 -16.36 11.50
C PHE A 332 10.95 -17.20 12.66
N GLY A 333 9.73 -16.93 13.13
CA GLY A 333 9.12 -17.61 14.29
C GLY A 333 8.37 -18.91 13.97
N MET A 334 8.41 -19.36 12.71
CA MET A 334 7.53 -20.37 12.17
C MET A 334 8.08 -21.80 12.42
N ARG A 335 7.41 -22.60 13.26
CA ARG A 335 7.75 -24.04 13.51
C ARG A 335 7.05 -24.97 12.54
N THR A 336 7.58 -26.18 12.31
CA THR A 336 6.98 -27.18 11.42
C THR A 336 5.58 -27.63 11.87
N ASP A 337 5.40 -27.80 13.18
CA ASP A 337 4.11 -28.06 13.82
C ASP A 337 3.80 -26.91 14.80
N MET A 338 2.60 -26.38 14.68
CA MET A 338 2.05 -25.30 15.50
C MET A 338 0.70 -25.69 16.12
N SER A 339 0.37 -26.99 16.19
CA SER A 339 -0.83 -27.51 16.83
C SER A 339 -0.91 -27.25 18.34
N ASP A 340 0.18 -26.84 18.98
CA ASP A 340 0.24 -26.38 20.37
C ASP A 340 0.05 -24.86 20.55
N THR A 341 -0.21 -24.14 19.44
CA THR A 341 -0.16 -22.68 19.38
C THR A 341 -1.53 -22.08 19.07
N LEU A 342 -1.91 -21.09 19.86
CA LEU A 342 -3.00 -20.17 19.59
C LEU A 342 -2.43 -18.85 19.07
N VAL A 343 -2.89 -18.39 17.93
CA VAL A 343 -2.56 -17.07 17.40
C VAL A 343 -3.74 -16.13 17.62
N VAL A 344 -3.51 -14.99 18.27
CA VAL A 344 -4.48 -13.91 18.41
C VAL A 344 -4.09 -12.81 17.44
N ALA A 345 -4.76 -12.74 16.28
CA ALA A 345 -4.50 -11.75 15.25
C ALA A 345 -5.33 -10.48 15.48
N ILE A 346 -4.68 -9.32 15.55
CA ILE A 346 -5.32 -8.03 15.77
C ILE A 346 -5.18 -7.18 14.51
N SER A 347 -6.31 -6.72 13.96
CA SER A 347 -6.33 -5.81 12.81
C SER A 347 -7.57 -4.92 12.85
N GLN A 348 -7.44 -3.63 12.54
CA GLN A 348 -8.61 -2.73 12.45
C GLN A 348 -9.44 -3.07 11.20
N SER A 349 -8.80 -3.14 10.03
CA SER A 349 -9.49 -3.36 8.74
C SER A 349 -9.82 -4.83 8.49
N GLY A 350 -9.09 -5.77 9.12
CA GLY A 350 -9.16 -7.20 8.81
C GLY A 350 -8.64 -7.57 7.42
N THR A 351 -8.07 -6.62 6.68
CA THR A 351 -7.54 -6.80 5.32
C THR A 351 -6.03 -6.65 5.24
N THR A 352 -5.34 -6.38 6.36
CA THR A 352 -3.88 -6.17 6.40
C THR A 352 -3.13 -7.38 5.83
N THR A 353 -2.57 -7.24 4.63
CA THR A 353 -1.96 -8.34 3.85
C THR A 353 -0.96 -9.15 4.65
N ASP A 354 -0.01 -8.50 5.32
CA ASP A 354 1.01 -9.17 6.12
C ASP A 354 0.42 -10.00 7.28
N THR A 355 -0.63 -9.49 7.93
CA THR A 355 -1.28 -10.21 9.03
C THR A 355 -2.06 -11.41 8.50
N ASN A 356 -2.83 -11.21 7.43
CA ASN A 356 -3.62 -12.25 6.78
C ASN A 356 -2.73 -13.37 6.21
N ARG A 357 -1.61 -13.03 5.57
CA ARG A 357 -0.63 -14.01 5.08
C ARG A 357 0.00 -14.80 6.21
N SER A 358 0.41 -14.14 7.31
CA SER A 358 0.94 -14.87 8.47
C SER A 358 -0.09 -15.81 9.09
N VAL A 359 -1.36 -15.40 9.14
CA VAL A 359 -2.49 -16.23 9.59
C VAL A 359 -2.66 -17.48 8.71
N ASP A 360 -2.62 -17.34 7.38
CA ASP A 360 -2.72 -18.50 6.48
C ASP A 360 -1.59 -19.50 6.74
N LEU A 361 -0.35 -19.00 6.87
CA LEU A 361 0.84 -19.83 7.07
C LEU A 361 0.82 -20.58 8.40
N VAL A 362 0.43 -19.95 9.51
CA VAL A 362 0.37 -20.64 10.81
C VAL A 362 -0.78 -21.65 10.87
N ARG A 363 -1.90 -21.38 10.19
CA ARG A 363 -3.03 -22.32 10.08
C ARG A 363 -2.66 -23.57 9.31
N GLN A 364 -1.92 -23.44 8.21
CA GLN A 364 -1.38 -24.58 7.46
C GLN A 364 -0.51 -25.50 8.32
N ARG A 365 0.01 -25.01 9.45
CA ARG A 365 0.81 -25.76 10.42
C ARG A 365 0.05 -26.17 11.68
N GLY A 366 -1.27 -26.03 11.69
CA GLY A 366 -2.16 -26.53 12.75
C GLY A 366 -2.47 -25.54 13.88
N ALA A 367 -2.00 -24.29 13.81
CA ALA A 367 -2.31 -23.28 14.80
C ALA A 367 -3.82 -22.95 14.82
N ALA A 368 -4.38 -22.77 16.01
CA ALA A 368 -5.70 -22.15 16.16
C ALA A 368 -5.59 -20.63 16.05
N VAL A 369 -6.61 -19.96 15.53
CA VAL A 369 -6.61 -18.51 15.31
C VAL A 369 -7.84 -17.86 15.91
N LEU A 370 -7.63 -16.86 16.77
CA LEU A 370 -8.66 -15.91 17.17
C LEU A 370 -8.35 -14.55 16.56
N ALA A 371 -9.36 -13.80 16.13
CA ALA A 371 -9.19 -12.45 15.61
C ALA A 371 -9.83 -11.40 16.51
N ILE A 372 -9.12 -10.29 16.76
CA ILE A 372 -9.70 -9.04 17.26
C ILE A 372 -9.78 -8.07 16.07
N VAL A 373 -10.99 -7.77 15.62
CA VAL A 373 -11.21 -7.01 14.38
C VAL A 373 -12.36 -6.04 14.49
N ASN A 374 -12.29 -4.92 13.78
CA ASN A 374 -13.39 -3.96 13.75
C ASN A 374 -14.31 -4.18 12.55
N ARG A 375 -13.78 -4.52 11.37
CA ARG A 375 -14.60 -4.70 10.16
C ARG A 375 -15.20 -6.11 10.10
N ARG A 376 -16.54 -6.19 10.15
CA ARG A 376 -17.30 -7.40 9.80
C ARG A 376 -17.05 -7.79 8.33
N ASN A 377 -17.12 -9.09 8.02
CA ASN A 377 -16.93 -9.63 6.67
C ASN A 377 -15.59 -9.22 6.02
N SER A 378 -14.54 -9.12 6.84
CA SER A 378 -13.17 -8.90 6.35
C SER A 378 -12.45 -10.24 6.20
N ASP A 379 -11.42 -10.29 5.36
CA ASP A 379 -10.66 -11.52 5.08
C ASP A 379 -10.17 -12.23 6.36
N LEU A 380 -9.77 -11.47 7.38
CA LEU A 380 -9.32 -12.03 8.66
C LEU A 380 -10.45 -12.74 9.43
N VAL A 381 -11.70 -12.26 9.31
CA VAL A 381 -12.88 -12.90 9.92
C VAL A 381 -13.07 -14.29 9.33
N ASP A 382 -12.96 -14.43 8.01
CA ASP A 382 -13.18 -15.70 7.31
C ASP A 382 -12.09 -16.74 7.62
N ARG A 383 -10.88 -16.26 7.95
CA ARG A 383 -9.72 -17.11 8.26
C ARG A 383 -9.62 -17.51 9.73
N ALA A 384 -10.31 -16.82 10.63
CA ALA A 384 -10.20 -17.06 12.07
C ALA A 384 -11.17 -18.16 12.55
N ASP A 385 -10.76 -18.93 13.56
CA ASP A 385 -11.65 -19.92 14.20
C ASP A 385 -12.65 -19.24 15.14
N GLY A 386 -12.26 -18.12 15.75
CA GLY A 386 -13.13 -17.31 16.59
C GLY A 386 -12.82 -15.81 16.46
N VAL A 387 -13.82 -14.98 16.69
CA VAL A 387 -13.70 -13.53 16.44
C VAL A 387 -14.19 -12.73 17.64
N LEU A 388 -13.54 -11.62 17.94
CA LEU A 388 -14.01 -10.62 18.89
C LEU A 388 -14.05 -9.27 18.20
N TYR A 389 -15.26 -8.74 18.01
CA TYR A 389 -15.42 -7.43 17.40
C TYR A 389 -15.13 -6.31 18.39
N THR A 390 -14.34 -5.32 17.97
CA THR A 390 -14.21 -4.05 18.68
C THR A 390 -15.44 -3.17 18.43
N SER A 391 -15.77 -2.31 19.40
CA SER A 391 -16.98 -1.49 19.38
C SER A 391 -18.24 -2.34 19.12
N ASP A 392 -18.86 -2.20 17.94
CA ASP A 392 -20.02 -2.94 17.44
C ASP A 392 -19.69 -3.69 16.12
N GLY A 393 -18.42 -3.70 15.71
CA GLY A 393 -17.98 -4.23 14.42
C GLY A 393 -18.32 -3.34 13.21
N ARG A 394 -18.72 -2.08 13.45
CA ARG A 394 -19.14 -1.12 12.42
C ARG A 394 -18.50 0.26 12.58
N ASP A 395 -17.67 0.44 13.61
CA ASP A 395 -17.12 1.74 13.99
C ASP A 395 -15.96 2.16 13.07
N VAL A 396 -16.27 2.73 11.90
CA VAL A 396 -15.30 3.07 10.87
C VAL A 396 -14.33 4.14 11.36
N GLU A 397 -13.05 3.94 11.07
CA GLU A 397 -11.99 4.90 11.34
C GLU A 397 -11.45 5.40 9.99
N MET A 398 -11.67 6.68 9.71
CA MET A 398 -11.35 7.36 8.45
C MET A 398 -9.94 7.94 8.44
N SER A 399 -9.42 8.41 9.58
CA SER A 399 -8.02 8.86 9.65
C SER A 399 -7.08 7.69 9.37
N VAL A 400 -6.00 7.93 8.60
CA VAL A 400 -4.97 6.91 8.37
C VAL A 400 -4.29 6.52 9.68
N ALA A 401 -3.96 7.51 10.53
CA ALA A 401 -3.40 7.27 11.85
C ALA A 401 -4.47 6.71 12.79
N SER A 402 -4.29 5.45 13.20
CA SER A 402 -5.22 4.77 14.13
C SER A 402 -5.25 5.47 15.50
N THR A 403 -6.47 5.65 16.04
CA THR A 403 -6.74 6.24 17.37
C THR A 403 -7.79 5.41 18.13
N LYS A 404 -9.09 5.58 17.87
CA LYS A 404 -10.18 4.85 18.54
C LYS A 404 -10.06 3.33 18.41
N ALA A 405 -9.49 2.85 17.31
CA ALA A 405 -9.22 1.43 17.11
C ALA A 405 -8.21 0.88 18.14
N PHE A 406 -7.13 1.62 18.43
CA PHE A 406 -6.15 1.23 19.45
C PHE A 406 -6.80 0.98 20.81
N TYR A 407 -7.58 1.96 21.28
CA TYR A 407 -8.24 1.88 22.59
C TYR A 407 -9.23 0.72 22.66
N SER A 408 -10.00 0.52 21.60
CA SER A 408 -10.97 -0.58 21.52
C SER A 408 -10.27 -1.95 21.44
N GLN A 409 -9.13 -2.04 20.74
CA GLN A 409 -8.30 -3.24 20.70
C GLN A 409 -7.68 -3.55 22.06
N VAL A 410 -7.26 -2.54 22.83
CA VAL A 410 -6.80 -2.71 24.22
C VAL A 410 -7.95 -3.26 25.08
N ALA A 411 -9.15 -2.68 25.02
CA ALA A 411 -10.32 -3.19 25.74
C ALA A 411 -10.62 -4.66 25.37
N ALA A 412 -10.73 -4.96 24.08
CA ALA A 412 -10.98 -6.31 23.58
C ALA A 412 -9.86 -7.29 23.99
N GLY A 413 -8.61 -6.84 23.98
CA GLY A 413 -7.47 -7.63 24.43
C GLY A 413 -7.56 -8.00 25.90
N TYR A 414 -7.93 -7.07 26.78
CA TYR A 414 -8.11 -7.36 28.21
C TYR A 414 -9.25 -8.36 28.44
N LEU A 415 -10.37 -8.21 27.74
CA LEU A 415 -11.50 -9.12 27.82
C LEU A 415 -11.13 -10.53 27.33
N LEU A 416 -10.40 -10.62 26.21
CA LEU A 416 -9.95 -11.89 25.67
C LEU A 416 -8.90 -12.55 26.59
N ALA A 417 -7.98 -11.78 27.16
CA ALA A 417 -6.99 -12.28 28.11
C ALA A 417 -7.65 -12.91 29.34
N LEU A 418 -8.65 -12.24 29.94
CA LEU A 418 -9.44 -12.79 31.04
C LEU A 418 -10.18 -14.06 30.63
N ALA A 419 -10.83 -14.06 29.46
CA ALA A 419 -11.56 -15.23 28.97
C ALA A 419 -10.65 -16.44 28.70
N VAL A 420 -9.46 -16.22 28.11
CA VAL A 420 -8.46 -17.27 27.90
C VAL A 420 -7.92 -17.78 29.23
N ALA A 421 -7.58 -16.89 30.16
CA ALA A 421 -7.06 -17.28 31.47
C ALA A 421 -8.08 -18.07 32.30
N ALA A 422 -9.37 -17.74 32.21
CA ALA A 422 -10.44 -18.50 32.85
C ALA A 422 -10.60 -19.92 32.29
N THR A 423 -10.23 -20.16 31.02
CA THR A 423 -10.28 -21.51 30.42
C THR A 423 -9.14 -22.42 30.89
N THR A 424 -8.01 -21.84 31.33
CA THR A 424 -6.87 -22.61 31.82
C THR A 424 -6.90 -22.86 33.33
N GLY A 425 -7.93 -22.36 34.03
CA GLY A 425 -8.13 -22.55 35.47
C GLY A 425 -8.66 -21.30 36.19
N PRO A 426 -8.83 -21.34 37.51
CA PRO A 426 -9.52 -20.29 38.25
C PRO A 426 -8.76 -18.96 38.21
N LEU A 427 -9.51 -17.86 38.15
CA LEU A 427 -9.02 -16.50 38.34
C LEU A 427 -9.29 -16.04 39.77
N ASP A 428 -8.48 -15.09 40.25
CA ASP A 428 -8.82 -14.34 41.45
C ASP A 428 -10.01 -13.41 41.13
N ALA A 429 -11.15 -13.69 41.76
CA ALA A 429 -12.37 -12.95 41.52
C ALA A 429 -12.25 -11.48 41.94
N ASP A 430 -11.48 -11.15 42.98
CA ASP A 430 -11.24 -9.77 43.46
C ASP A 430 -10.42 -9.01 42.42
N GLN A 431 -9.35 -9.62 41.93
CA GLN A 431 -8.54 -9.04 40.87
C GLN A 431 -9.33 -8.86 39.56
N GLU A 432 -10.15 -9.84 39.16
CA GLU A 432 -11.02 -9.73 37.98
C GLU A 432 -12.02 -8.58 38.13
N HIS A 433 -12.70 -8.49 39.29
CA HIS A 433 -13.67 -7.44 39.55
C HIS A 433 -13.05 -6.04 39.53
N GLU A 434 -11.91 -5.85 40.21
CA GLU A 434 -11.21 -4.56 40.25
C GLU A 434 -10.74 -4.12 38.86
N LEU A 435 -10.20 -5.05 38.07
CA LEU A 435 -9.76 -4.76 36.70
C LEU A 435 -10.93 -4.38 35.78
N LEU A 436 -12.02 -5.13 35.83
CA LEU A 436 -13.22 -4.84 35.02
C LEU A 436 -13.89 -3.53 35.46
N ALA A 437 -13.91 -3.22 36.75
CA ALA A 437 -14.40 -1.95 37.26
C ALA A 437 -13.55 -0.78 36.75
N ALA A 438 -12.23 -0.94 36.73
CA ALA A 438 -11.32 0.05 36.17
C ALA A 438 -11.55 0.28 34.66
N LEU A 439 -11.73 -0.80 33.88
CA LEU A 439 -12.07 -0.70 32.46
C LEU A 439 -13.41 0.04 32.24
N ARG A 440 -14.43 -0.22 33.07
CA ARG A 440 -15.73 0.48 32.99
C ARG A 440 -15.61 1.99 33.27
N ALA A 441 -14.71 2.40 34.16
CA ALA A 441 -14.49 3.80 34.53
C ALA A 441 -13.57 4.57 33.56
N LEU A 442 -12.70 3.87 32.84
CA LEU A 442 -11.66 4.47 31.99
C LEU A 442 -12.21 5.45 30.93
N PRO A 443 -13.33 5.18 30.22
CA PRO A 443 -13.92 6.13 29.29
C PRO A 443 -14.18 7.54 29.87
N ASP A 444 -14.54 7.65 31.15
CA ASP A 444 -14.82 8.94 31.77
C ASP A 444 -13.51 9.71 32.09
N ALA A 445 -12.46 8.98 32.46
CA ALA A 445 -11.11 9.55 32.55
C ALA A 445 -10.61 10.03 31.18
N MET A 446 -10.83 9.26 30.11
CA MET A 446 -10.46 9.66 28.75
C MET A 446 -11.14 10.96 28.33
N ARG A 447 -12.46 11.11 28.60
CA ARG A 447 -13.20 12.36 28.34
C ARG A 447 -12.63 13.55 29.09
N THR A 448 -12.33 13.36 30.38
CA THR A 448 -11.71 14.41 31.20
C THR A 448 -10.39 14.90 30.60
N ILE A 449 -9.59 14.02 29.99
CA ILE A 449 -8.34 14.39 29.31
C ILE A 449 -8.63 15.14 28.00
N ILE A 450 -9.60 14.69 27.21
CA ILE A 450 -10.01 15.34 25.95
C ILE A 450 -10.48 16.78 26.20
N GLU A 451 -11.23 17.02 27.28
CA GLU A 451 -11.65 18.36 27.71
C GLU A 451 -10.46 19.28 28.05
N ARG A 452 -9.32 18.71 28.44
CA ARG A 452 -8.07 19.44 28.72
C ARG A 452 -7.22 19.72 27.48
N ARG A 453 -7.70 19.40 26.26
CA ARG A 453 -6.97 19.63 25.00
C ARG A 453 -6.40 21.04 24.88
N ALA A 454 -7.14 22.08 25.29
CA ALA A 454 -6.67 23.47 25.20
C ALA A 454 -5.33 23.68 25.93
N ALA A 455 -5.16 23.10 27.13
CA ALA A 455 -3.90 23.18 27.86
C ALA A 455 -2.76 22.42 27.15
N ILE A 456 -3.07 21.30 26.49
CA ILE A 456 -2.09 20.53 25.71
C ILE A 456 -1.67 21.33 24.46
N ALA A 457 -2.61 22.02 23.81
CA ALA A 457 -2.37 22.88 22.65
C ALA A 457 -1.48 24.10 22.96
N GLU A 458 -1.41 24.53 24.23
CA GLU A 458 -0.46 25.56 24.67
C GLU A 458 0.95 25.00 24.89
N ILE A 459 1.09 23.71 25.22
CA ILE A 459 2.38 23.07 25.52
C ILE A 459 3.11 22.71 24.22
N ALA A 460 2.44 22.07 23.26
CA ALA A 460 3.09 21.54 22.07
C ALA A 460 3.87 22.62 21.26
N PRO A 461 3.26 23.74 20.81
CA PRO A 461 3.96 24.75 20.00
C PRO A 461 5.16 25.41 20.69
N ARG A 462 5.18 25.45 22.04
CA ARG A 462 6.28 26.06 22.82
C ARG A 462 7.59 25.29 22.69
N HIS A 463 7.53 23.98 22.47
CA HIS A 463 8.71 23.11 22.57
C HIS A 463 9.06 22.40 21.26
N VAL A 464 8.09 22.07 20.42
CA VAL A 464 8.30 21.17 19.27
C VAL A 464 9.04 21.83 18.10
N LEU A 465 8.80 23.12 17.85
CA LEU A 465 9.24 23.82 16.62
C LEU A 465 10.77 24.00 16.54
N SER A 466 11.43 24.15 17.67
CA SER A 466 12.89 24.41 17.74
C SER A 466 13.73 23.15 17.94
N ARG A 467 13.10 21.97 17.97
CA ARG A 467 13.78 20.72 18.33
C ARG A 467 13.82 19.75 17.16
N ARG A 468 15.03 19.31 16.79
CA ARG A 468 15.27 18.33 15.73
C ARG A 468 15.00 16.91 16.21
N SER A 469 15.71 16.52 17.27
CA SER A 469 15.71 15.18 17.85
C SER A 469 14.62 15.04 18.89
N TRP A 470 13.77 14.04 18.74
CA TRP A 470 12.63 13.78 19.61
C TRP A 470 12.66 12.32 20.07
N ALA A 471 12.14 12.09 21.26
CA ALA A 471 12.00 10.75 21.81
C ALA A 471 10.76 10.62 22.67
N VAL A 472 10.31 9.37 22.86
CA VAL A 472 9.27 9.02 23.81
C VAL A 472 9.81 7.95 24.74
N VAL A 473 9.53 8.07 26.04
CA VAL A 473 9.94 7.06 27.03
C VAL A 473 8.77 6.67 27.92
N GLY A 474 8.82 5.45 28.44
CA GLY A 474 7.83 4.94 29.39
C GLY A 474 8.24 3.60 29.98
N ASN A 475 7.77 3.32 31.19
CA ASN A 475 8.15 2.15 31.98
C ASN A 475 6.95 1.25 32.28
N GLY A 476 7.18 -0.07 32.33
CA GLY A 476 6.12 -1.04 32.56
C GLY A 476 4.98 -0.86 31.53
N PRO A 477 3.70 -0.79 31.95
CA PRO A 477 2.59 -0.53 31.03
C PRO A 477 2.72 0.79 30.24
N ASN A 478 3.39 1.81 30.77
CA ASN A 478 3.64 3.07 30.04
C ASN A 478 4.57 2.89 28.83
N HIS A 479 5.28 1.75 28.71
CA HIS A 479 6.02 1.44 27.49
C HIS A 479 5.09 1.16 26.30
N ILE A 480 3.87 0.65 26.55
CA ILE A 480 2.82 0.51 25.53
C ILE A 480 2.42 1.89 25.01
N ALA A 481 2.16 2.83 25.93
CA ALA A 481 1.86 4.22 25.58
C ALA A 481 3.02 4.85 24.79
N ALA A 482 4.26 4.70 25.26
CA ALA A 482 5.43 5.26 24.59
C ALA A 482 5.58 4.76 23.14
N ARG A 483 5.38 3.45 22.90
CA ARG A 483 5.48 2.85 21.57
C ARG A 483 4.38 3.33 20.62
N GLU A 484 3.16 3.49 21.12
CA GLU A 484 2.04 4.02 20.34
C GLU A 484 2.25 5.51 20.00
N LEU A 485 2.66 6.31 20.98
CA LEU A 485 2.94 7.73 20.77
C LEU A 485 4.13 7.96 19.83
N ARG A 486 5.16 7.10 19.89
CA ARG A 486 6.24 7.11 18.89
C ARG A 486 5.68 6.95 17.48
N ILE A 487 4.79 5.98 17.26
CA ILE A 487 4.16 5.76 15.94
C ILE A 487 3.40 7.02 15.53
N LYS A 488 2.53 7.57 16.38
CA LYS A 488 1.74 8.76 16.03
C LYS A 488 2.60 9.99 15.76
N LEU A 489 3.66 10.24 16.53
CA LEU A 489 4.59 11.34 16.26
C LEU A 489 5.33 11.13 14.93
N SER A 490 5.74 9.91 14.60
CA SER A 490 6.36 9.62 13.31
C SER A 490 5.41 9.83 12.14
N GLU A 491 4.18 9.31 12.26
CA GLU A 491 3.11 9.43 11.26
C GLU A 491 2.65 10.88 11.05
N LEU A 492 2.48 11.65 12.12
CA LEU A 492 1.89 12.99 12.06
C LEU A 492 2.92 14.10 11.95
N CYS A 493 4.16 13.89 12.40
CA CYS A 493 5.20 14.93 12.39
C CYS A 493 6.35 14.67 11.40
N TYR A 494 6.37 13.51 10.73
CA TYR A 494 7.42 13.08 9.79
C TYR A 494 8.82 13.14 10.36
N LYS A 495 8.96 12.59 11.57
CA LYS A 495 10.21 12.50 12.30
C LYS A 495 10.52 11.05 12.64
N ALA A 496 11.80 10.70 12.58
CA ALA A 496 12.28 9.50 13.24
C ALA A 496 12.25 9.77 14.76
N ILE A 497 11.44 8.99 15.48
CA ILE A 497 11.25 9.16 16.92
C ILE A 497 11.84 7.94 17.61
N ALA A 498 12.79 8.17 18.52
CA ALA A 498 13.30 7.12 19.39
C ALA A 498 12.24 6.73 20.43
N CYS A 499 12.19 5.45 20.81
CA CYS A 499 11.32 4.97 21.87
C CYS A 499 12.07 4.00 22.76
N ASP A 500 12.28 4.40 24.01
CA ASP A 500 13.15 3.68 24.95
C ASP A 500 12.43 3.44 26.29
N ALA A 501 12.98 2.57 27.11
CA ALA A 501 12.69 2.59 28.54
C ALA A 501 13.28 3.88 29.14
N THR A 502 12.65 4.45 30.17
CA THR A 502 13.05 5.75 30.73
C THR A 502 14.52 5.73 31.18
N GLU A 503 14.92 4.72 31.94
CA GLU A 503 16.29 4.65 32.45
C GLU A 503 17.32 4.40 31.33
N ASP A 504 16.93 3.71 30.26
CA ASP A 504 17.86 3.32 29.19
C ASP A 504 18.22 4.50 28.27
N LYS A 505 17.35 5.51 28.20
CA LYS A 505 17.56 6.71 27.38
C LYS A 505 18.91 7.39 27.61
N LYS A 506 19.39 7.41 28.86
CA LYS A 506 20.69 8.02 29.21
C LYS A 506 21.89 7.26 28.66
N HIS A 507 21.70 5.99 28.29
CA HIS A 507 22.75 5.12 27.75
C HIS A 507 22.83 5.12 26.22
N ILE A 508 21.86 5.74 25.51
CA ILE A 508 21.75 5.66 24.05
C ILE A 508 22.10 7.00 23.39
N ASP A 509 21.20 7.98 23.46
CA ASP A 509 21.21 9.18 22.60
C ASP A 509 20.81 10.46 23.35
N LEU A 510 20.94 10.50 24.68
CA LEU A 510 20.68 11.71 25.48
C LEU A 510 21.56 12.90 25.04
N SER A 511 22.72 12.63 24.44
CA SER A 511 23.62 13.64 23.85
C SER A 511 23.03 14.42 22.69
N SER A 512 21.94 13.95 22.08
CA SER A 512 21.22 14.64 21.00
C SER A 512 20.34 15.81 21.49
N GLU A 513 20.36 16.09 22.81
CA GLU A 513 19.55 17.11 23.49
C GLU A 513 18.06 17.06 23.10
N PRO A 514 17.42 15.87 23.16
CA PRO A 514 16.12 15.67 22.54
C PRO A 514 14.99 16.36 23.32
N LEU A 515 13.89 16.64 22.61
CA LEU A 515 12.59 16.75 23.26
C LEU A 515 12.14 15.34 23.64
N THR A 516 11.90 15.10 24.94
CA THR A 516 11.54 13.77 25.44
C THR A 516 10.14 13.81 26.03
N LEU A 517 9.19 13.10 25.41
CA LEU A 517 7.86 12.90 25.97
C LEU A 517 7.90 11.70 26.93
N VAL A 518 7.67 11.95 28.21
CA VAL A 518 7.78 10.95 29.29
C VAL A 518 6.39 10.48 29.71
N CYS A 519 6.07 9.21 29.48
CA CYS A 519 4.84 8.56 29.92
C CYS A 519 5.02 8.04 31.35
N ALA A 520 4.44 8.74 32.33
CA ALA A 520 4.60 8.45 33.76
C ALA A 520 3.28 8.33 34.52
N ALA A 521 2.13 8.22 33.84
CA ALA A 521 0.84 8.08 34.50
C ALA A 521 0.79 6.84 35.39
N GLY A 522 0.28 7.02 36.61
CA GLY A 522 0.03 6.00 37.64
C GLY A 522 1.24 5.22 38.16
N LEU A 523 2.47 5.69 37.88
CA LEU A 523 3.65 5.30 38.65
C LEU A 523 3.49 5.68 40.13
N ARG A 524 3.94 4.83 41.05
CA ARG A 524 3.82 5.03 42.50
C ARG A 524 5.12 4.66 43.22
N GLY A 525 5.32 5.21 44.42
CA GLY A 525 6.44 4.86 45.29
C GLY A 525 7.80 5.10 44.62
N SER A 526 8.72 4.14 44.78
CA SER A 526 10.08 4.23 44.26
C SER A 526 10.13 4.46 42.74
N ASN A 527 9.23 3.82 41.98
CA ASN A 527 9.21 3.95 40.51
C ASN A 527 8.92 5.41 40.08
N LEU A 528 8.06 6.12 40.81
CA LEU A 528 7.78 7.53 40.54
C LEU A 528 9.01 8.40 40.88
N ASP A 529 9.67 8.12 42.00
CA ASP A 529 10.86 8.86 42.43
C ASP A 529 12.03 8.63 41.46
N ASP A 530 12.19 7.42 40.92
CA ASP A 530 13.25 7.10 39.97
C ASP A 530 13.03 7.79 38.61
N VAL A 531 11.81 7.78 38.07
CA VAL A 531 11.49 8.55 36.86
C VAL A 531 11.65 10.05 37.08
N GLY A 532 11.34 10.56 38.27
CA GLY A 532 11.61 11.95 38.65
C GLY A 532 13.09 12.32 38.52
N LYS A 533 14.00 11.45 39.02
CA LYS A 533 15.45 11.64 38.87
C LYS A 533 15.91 11.56 37.42
N GLU A 534 15.35 10.65 36.61
CA GLU A 534 15.69 10.57 35.19
C GLU A 534 15.28 11.86 34.43
N VAL A 535 14.13 12.46 34.78
CA VAL A 535 13.72 13.77 34.24
C VAL A 535 14.71 14.88 34.61
N GLU A 536 15.23 14.88 35.84
CA GLU A 536 16.29 15.82 36.26
C GLU A 536 17.57 15.63 35.43
N ILE A 537 17.97 14.37 35.19
CA ILE A 537 19.13 14.04 34.34
C ILE A 537 18.90 14.55 32.92
N TYR A 538 17.74 14.28 32.33
CA TYR A 538 17.45 14.77 30.97
C TYR A 538 17.55 16.28 30.87
N ARG A 539 17.02 16.99 31.86
CA ARG A 539 17.07 18.46 31.91
C ARG A 539 18.50 18.98 32.09
N ALA A 540 19.30 18.34 32.95
CA ALA A 540 20.70 18.71 33.18
C ALA A 540 21.55 18.56 31.90
N HIS A 541 21.20 17.60 31.04
CA HIS A 541 21.82 17.38 29.73
C HIS A 541 21.13 18.16 28.58
N ARG A 542 20.47 19.29 28.90
CA ARG A 542 19.80 20.21 27.95
C ARG A 542 18.65 19.61 27.15
N GLY A 543 18.18 18.42 27.51
CA GLY A 543 16.93 17.87 27.00
C GLY A 543 15.73 18.71 27.41
N VAL A 544 14.61 18.48 26.71
CA VAL A 544 13.31 19.12 27.00
C VAL A 544 12.33 18.02 27.39
N PRO A 545 12.33 17.59 28.66
CA PRO A 545 11.37 16.60 29.14
C PRO A 545 9.97 17.21 29.29
N ILE A 546 8.99 16.66 28.59
CA ILE A 546 7.56 16.94 28.78
C ILE A 546 6.95 15.69 29.42
N VAL A 547 6.41 15.82 30.63
CA VAL A 547 5.97 14.66 31.40
C VAL A 547 4.44 14.53 31.39
N ILE A 548 3.92 13.36 31.07
CA ILE A 548 2.51 13.01 31.27
C ILE A 548 2.39 12.26 32.59
N ALA A 549 1.73 12.85 33.59
CA ALA A 549 1.66 12.32 34.95
C ALA A 549 0.25 12.46 35.56
N GLY A 550 -0.01 11.71 36.64
CA GLY A 550 -1.28 11.82 37.38
C GLY A 550 -1.50 13.22 37.98
N ASP A 551 -2.76 13.62 38.16
CA ASP A 551 -3.16 14.91 38.75
C ASP A 551 -2.45 15.20 40.09
N GLY A 552 -2.29 14.19 40.96
CA GLY A 552 -1.59 14.32 42.24
C GLY A 552 -0.06 14.37 42.14
N GLN A 553 0.52 14.18 40.95
CA GLN A 553 1.95 13.94 40.76
C GLN A 553 2.69 15.13 40.12
N ARG A 554 1.99 16.20 39.72
CA ARG A 554 2.60 17.38 39.08
C ARG A 554 3.82 17.92 39.84
N GLY A 555 3.72 17.99 41.17
CA GLY A 555 4.79 18.52 42.03
C GLY A 555 6.06 17.66 42.08
N ARG A 556 6.02 16.42 41.56
CA ARG A 556 7.17 15.50 41.55
C ARG A 556 8.12 15.73 40.37
N PHE A 557 7.69 16.47 39.34
CA PHE A 557 8.44 16.68 38.10
C PHE A 557 8.89 18.14 37.95
N GLY A 558 9.53 18.69 38.97
CA GLY A 558 9.96 20.10 38.99
C GLY A 558 10.99 20.47 37.91
N ALA A 559 11.77 19.49 37.43
CA ALA A 559 12.74 19.68 36.34
C ALA A 559 12.13 19.51 34.93
N ALA A 560 10.86 19.10 34.82
CA ALA A 560 10.18 19.02 33.54
C ALA A 560 10.05 20.40 32.89
N ALA A 561 10.16 20.46 31.57
CA ALA A 561 9.87 21.67 30.81
C ALA A 561 8.38 22.02 30.90
N ASP A 562 7.52 21.00 30.86
CA ASP A 562 6.08 21.09 31.12
C ASP A 562 5.55 19.74 31.61
N VAL A 563 4.40 19.78 32.30
CA VAL A 563 3.71 18.59 32.80
C VAL A 563 2.27 18.59 32.30
N ILE A 564 1.88 17.55 31.58
CA ILE A 564 0.51 17.25 31.18
C ILE A 564 -0.09 16.36 32.27
N THR A 565 -1.18 16.82 32.88
CA THR A 565 -1.82 16.11 33.99
C THR A 565 -3.03 15.31 33.52
N VAL A 566 -3.14 14.07 33.99
CA VAL A 566 -4.23 13.15 33.66
C VAL A 566 -4.89 12.59 34.94
N PRO A 567 -6.17 12.19 34.90
CA PRO A 567 -6.83 11.56 36.04
C PRO A 567 -6.09 10.29 36.50
N GLU A 568 -6.07 10.08 37.81
CA GLU A 568 -5.51 8.87 38.39
C GLU A 568 -6.53 7.73 38.33
N VAL A 569 -6.15 6.63 37.66
CA VAL A 569 -6.95 5.41 37.52
C VAL A 569 -6.17 4.20 38.04
N HIS A 570 -6.74 3.00 37.90
CA HIS A 570 -6.07 1.77 38.33
C HIS A 570 -4.76 1.54 37.55
N PRO A 571 -3.64 1.16 38.20
CA PRO A 571 -2.32 1.03 37.56
C PRO A 571 -2.25 0.04 36.38
N ALA A 572 -3.15 -0.94 36.33
CA ALA A 572 -3.21 -1.89 35.20
C ALA A 572 -3.72 -1.27 33.89
N VAL A 573 -4.30 -0.05 33.91
CA VAL A 573 -4.91 0.61 32.74
C VAL A 573 -4.53 2.08 32.60
N ASP A 574 -3.70 2.61 33.49
CA ASP A 574 -3.33 4.05 33.54
C ASP A 574 -2.58 4.54 32.29
N PHE A 575 -1.82 3.68 31.63
CA PHE A 575 -1.08 4.01 30.40
C PHE A 575 -2.03 4.47 29.29
N VAL A 576 -3.31 4.08 29.32
CA VAL A 576 -4.33 4.57 28.40
C VAL A 576 -4.52 6.08 28.57
N CYS A 577 -4.51 6.60 29.80
CA CYS A 577 -4.54 8.03 30.08
C CYS A 577 -3.32 8.74 29.49
N SER A 578 -2.12 8.15 29.65
CA SER A 578 -0.91 8.67 28.99
C SER A 578 -1.04 8.70 27.47
N THR A 579 -1.65 7.65 26.89
CA THR A 579 -1.84 7.56 25.44
C THR A 579 -2.83 8.61 24.93
N VAL A 580 -3.97 8.85 25.59
CA VAL A 580 -4.95 9.90 25.18
C VAL A 580 -4.33 11.29 25.22
N ALA A 581 -3.67 11.63 26.32
CA ALA A 581 -2.97 12.91 26.44
C ALA A 581 -1.87 13.07 25.39
N GLY A 582 -1.14 11.98 25.13
CA GLY A 582 -0.11 11.94 24.10
C GLY A 582 -0.66 12.05 22.68
N HIS A 583 -1.76 11.39 22.31
CA HIS A 583 -2.41 11.52 21.00
C HIS A 583 -2.82 12.98 20.74
N LEU A 584 -3.40 13.66 21.73
CA LEU A 584 -3.68 15.09 21.66
C LEU A 584 -2.40 15.90 21.47
N PHE A 585 -1.33 15.61 22.22
CA PHE A 585 -0.03 16.27 22.04
C PHE A 585 0.54 16.06 20.62
N CYS A 586 0.45 14.84 20.08
CA CYS A 586 0.91 14.52 18.72
C CYS A 586 0.15 15.35 17.67
N TYR A 587 -1.17 15.43 17.82
CA TYR A 587 -2.02 16.21 16.93
C TYR A 587 -1.67 17.72 16.99
N GLU A 588 -1.52 18.29 18.19
CA GLU A 588 -1.15 19.70 18.34
C GLU A 588 0.28 19.99 17.86
N ALA A 589 1.21 19.03 18.01
CA ALA A 589 2.57 19.14 17.48
C ALA A 589 2.56 19.19 15.94
N ALA A 590 1.76 18.34 15.29
CA ALA A 590 1.61 18.35 13.83
C ALA A 590 1.00 19.66 13.32
N LEU A 591 -0.07 20.15 13.97
CA LEU A 591 -0.66 21.45 13.65
C LEU A 591 0.32 22.60 13.81
N ALA A 592 1.13 22.59 14.87
CA ALA A 592 2.13 23.61 15.10
C ALA A 592 3.15 23.67 13.95
N ILE A 593 3.62 22.50 13.48
CA ILE A 593 4.55 22.41 12.36
C ILE A 593 3.89 22.87 11.06
N ASP A 594 2.68 22.38 10.72
CA ASP A 594 1.98 22.76 9.49
C ASP A 594 1.73 24.28 9.40
N ALA A 595 1.37 24.90 10.53
CA ALA A 595 1.13 26.33 10.60
C ALA A 595 2.36 27.17 10.20
N THR A 596 3.58 26.63 10.35
CA THR A 596 4.81 27.32 9.91
C THR A 596 4.95 27.39 8.40
N ALA A 597 4.28 26.52 7.63
CA ALA A 597 4.29 26.55 6.16
C ALA A 597 3.45 27.70 5.58
N ARG A 598 2.55 28.30 6.38
CA ARG A 598 1.55 29.26 5.90
C ARG A 598 2.14 30.48 5.16
N PRO A 599 3.17 31.18 5.67
CA PRO A 599 3.78 32.28 4.92
C PRO A 599 4.33 31.81 3.57
N LEU A 600 4.90 30.61 3.48
CA LEU A 600 5.44 30.08 2.23
C LEU A 600 4.34 29.75 1.20
N ARG A 601 3.21 29.20 1.67
CA ARG A 601 2.01 28.97 0.83
C ARG A 601 1.45 30.29 0.29
N GLU A 602 1.38 31.33 1.14
CA GLU A 602 0.94 32.67 0.75
C GLU A 602 1.88 33.27 -0.32
N ALA A 603 3.20 33.12 -0.16
CA ALA A 603 4.18 33.55 -1.16
C ALA A 603 4.05 32.78 -2.49
N ARG A 604 3.84 31.45 -2.42
CA ARG A 604 3.66 30.61 -3.62
C ARG A 604 2.40 30.99 -4.40
N ALA A 605 1.28 31.21 -3.70
CA ALA A 605 0.03 31.66 -4.33
C ALA A 605 0.18 33.03 -5.01
N ALA A 606 0.96 33.95 -4.42
CA ALA A 606 1.26 35.23 -5.04
C ALA A 606 2.07 35.12 -6.34
N ILE A 607 2.97 34.13 -6.44
CA ILE A 607 3.70 33.83 -7.69
C ILE A 607 2.73 33.38 -8.78
N GLU A 608 1.84 32.44 -8.48
CA GLU A 608 0.85 31.91 -9.43
C GLU A 608 -0.07 33.01 -9.95
N ALA A 609 -0.56 33.89 -9.06
CA ALA A 609 -1.37 35.05 -9.45
C ALA A 609 -0.60 36.06 -10.34
N SER A 610 0.73 36.12 -10.22
CA SER A 610 1.57 37.08 -10.97
C SER A 610 1.98 36.59 -12.36
N ALA A 611 1.77 35.30 -12.66
CA ALA A 611 2.17 34.64 -13.91
C ALA A 611 1.34 35.06 -15.14
N ALA A 612 0.17 35.71 -14.94
CA ALA A 612 -0.75 36.09 -16.02
C ALA A 612 -0.38 37.38 -16.79
N GLY A 613 0.85 37.88 -16.69
CA GLY A 613 1.27 39.15 -17.32
C GLY A 613 2.68 39.13 -17.91
N PRO A 614 3.17 40.25 -18.47
CA PRO A 614 4.50 40.34 -19.08
C PRO A 614 5.60 39.87 -18.12
N VAL A 615 6.53 39.07 -18.64
CA VAL A 615 7.60 38.38 -17.89
C VAL A 615 8.59 39.35 -17.29
N ASP A 616 8.92 40.44 -17.99
CA ASP A 616 9.92 41.43 -17.56
C ASP A 616 9.48 42.26 -16.34
N GLU A 617 8.17 42.37 -16.11
CA GLU A 617 7.58 43.10 -14.98
C GLU A 617 7.13 42.19 -13.83
N VAL A 618 7.41 40.88 -13.94
CA VAL A 618 6.85 39.90 -12.99
C VAL A 618 7.32 40.15 -11.56
N LEU A 619 8.58 40.59 -11.38
CA LEU A 619 9.14 40.90 -10.06
C LEU A 619 8.58 42.18 -9.45
N ASP A 620 8.28 43.20 -10.28
CA ASP A 620 7.70 44.46 -9.81
C ASP A 620 6.28 44.26 -9.25
N ARG A 621 5.52 43.34 -9.86
CA ARG A 621 4.20 42.91 -9.34
C ARG A 621 4.33 41.98 -8.13
N LEU A 622 5.27 41.04 -8.19
CA LEU A 622 5.42 40.00 -7.17
C LEU A 622 5.97 40.54 -5.85
N GLY A 623 6.96 41.43 -5.90
CA GLY A 623 7.68 41.94 -4.73
C GLY A 623 6.77 42.46 -3.61
N PRO A 624 5.83 43.38 -3.89
CA PRO A 624 4.86 43.84 -2.90
C PRO A 624 3.96 42.74 -2.34
N ALA A 625 3.54 41.77 -3.18
CA ALA A 625 2.64 40.70 -2.79
C ALA A 625 3.29 39.68 -1.84
N ILE A 626 4.61 39.46 -1.95
CA ILE A 626 5.34 38.49 -1.12
C ILE A 626 6.05 39.10 0.09
N GLN A 627 6.00 40.43 0.28
CA GLN A 627 6.76 41.12 1.31
C GLN A 627 6.36 40.71 2.75
N ASP A 628 5.06 40.67 3.08
CA ASP A 628 4.60 40.23 4.41
C ASP A 628 4.87 38.72 4.65
N PRO A 629 4.55 37.81 3.71
CA PRO A 629 4.96 36.42 3.78
C PRO A 629 6.46 36.23 4.05
N ALA A 630 7.32 36.93 3.31
CA ALA A 630 8.77 36.86 3.46
C ALA A 630 9.22 37.34 4.84
N ARG A 631 8.68 38.45 5.33
CA ARG A 631 8.97 38.97 6.68
C ARG A 631 8.63 37.96 7.77
N ARG A 632 7.43 37.36 7.71
CA ARG A 632 6.98 36.35 8.69
C ARG A 632 7.83 35.09 8.65
N PHE A 633 8.26 34.65 7.47
CA PHE A 633 9.23 33.55 7.33
C PHE A 633 10.56 33.91 8.00
N LEU A 634 11.15 35.05 7.66
CA LEU A 634 12.44 35.49 8.23
C LEU A 634 12.38 35.73 9.75
N ASP A 635 11.25 36.21 10.27
CA ASP A 635 11.01 36.33 11.72
C ASP A 635 10.99 34.95 12.40
N GLY A 636 10.38 33.95 11.75
CA GLY A 636 10.37 32.57 12.25
C GLY A 636 11.76 31.92 12.25
N VAL A 637 12.59 32.22 11.23
CA VAL A 637 14.00 31.79 11.19
C VAL A 637 14.77 32.40 12.36
N ARG A 638 14.61 33.71 12.61
CA ARG A 638 15.25 34.39 13.76
C ARG A 638 14.79 33.87 15.12
N ALA A 639 13.59 33.32 15.19
CA ALA A 639 13.01 32.72 16.40
C ALA A 639 13.26 31.20 16.51
N ASN A 640 14.10 30.61 15.64
CA ASN A 640 14.43 29.18 15.61
C ASN A 640 13.20 28.27 15.45
N ARG A 641 12.12 28.74 14.82
CA ARG A 641 10.86 27.98 14.66
C ARG A 641 10.90 26.93 13.56
N TYR A 642 11.89 27.02 12.68
CA TYR A 642 12.08 26.09 11.57
C TYR A 642 13.15 25.04 11.85
N ASP A 643 13.97 25.24 12.89
CA ASP A 643 15.11 24.37 13.21
C ASP A 643 14.72 22.91 13.33
N GLY A 644 13.51 22.63 13.85
CA GLY A 644 13.02 21.28 14.02
C GLY A 644 12.62 20.58 12.73
N SER A 645 12.08 21.29 11.74
CA SER A 645 11.31 20.65 10.65
C SER A 645 11.65 21.13 9.24
N LEU A 646 12.43 22.20 9.07
CA LEU A 646 12.92 22.68 7.78
C LEU A 646 14.42 22.37 7.65
N GLU A 647 14.82 21.80 6.52
CA GLU A 647 16.24 21.61 6.23
C GLU A 647 16.96 22.95 6.14
N ALA A 648 18.18 23.00 6.68
CA ALA A 648 18.96 24.24 6.69
C ALA A 648 19.27 24.73 5.26
N SER A 649 19.57 23.81 4.34
CA SER A 649 19.76 24.09 2.91
C SER A 649 18.52 24.73 2.28
N THR A 650 17.34 24.15 2.52
CA THR A 650 16.06 24.66 2.02
C THR A 650 15.75 26.03 2.60
N GLY A 651 15.91 26.21 3.92
CA GLY A 651 15.70 27.48 4.58
C GLY A 651 16.62 28.60 4.07
N ILE A 652 17.91 28.31 3.87
CA ILE A 652 18.87 29.27 3.29
C ILE A 652 18.49 29.64 1.85
N LEU A 653 18.13 28.64 1.04
CA LEU A 653 17.74 28.85 -0.35
C LEU A 653 16.49 29.74 -0.45
N VAL A 654 15.44 29.44 0.30
CA VAL A 654 14.22 30.26 0.34
C VAL A 654 14.54 31.67 0.85
N ALA A 655 15.29 31.81 1.94
CA ALA A 655 15.66 33.11 2.47
C ALA A 655 16.43 33.96 1.44
N SER A 656 17.34 33.34 0.70
CA SER A 656 18.13 33.99 -0.36
C SER A 656 17.24 34.46 -1.52
N LEU A 657 16.46 33.54 -2.09
CA LEU A 657 15.61 33.81 -3.26
C LEU A 657 14.53 34.85 -2.97
N LEU A 658 13.99 34.87 -1.73
CA LEU A 658 13.06 35.92 -1.32
C LEU A 658 13.70 37.31 -1.37
N ARG A 659 14.99 37.48 -1.06
CA ARG A 659 15.64 38.81 -1.14
C ARG A 659 15.71 39.33 -2.57
N TYR A 660 16.00 38.46 -3.53
CA TYR A 660 16.02 38.81 -4.95
C TYR A 660 14.60 39.11 -5.45
N ALA A 661 13.63 38.26 -5.09
CA ALA A 661 12.24 38.44 -5.51
C ALA A 661 11.58 39.70 -4.92
N THR A 662 11.99 40.15 -3.73
CA THR A 662 11.52 41.41 -3.13
C THR A 662 12.36 42.63 -3.52
N GLY A 663 13.37 42.48 -4.38
CA GLY A 663 14.25 43.57 -4.82
C GLY A 663 15.22 44.11 -3.75
N ILE A 664 15.44 43.37 -2.66
CA ILE A 664 16.44 43.73 -1.63
C ILE A 664 17.86 43.49 -2.15
N SER A 665 18.04 42.41 -2.91
CA SER A 665 19.32 42.06 -3.54
C SER A 665 19.23 42.29 -5.04
N PRO A 666 20.25 42.91 -5.67
CA PRO A 666 20.24 43.18 -7.10
C PRO A 666 20.55 41.89 -7.90
N LEU A 667 19.95 41.76 -9.10
CA LEU A 667 20.02 40.52 -9.90
C LEU A 667 21.42 40.19 -10.45
N ASP A 668 22.30 41.18 -10.55
CA ASP A 668 23.70 41.00 -10.94
C ASP A 668 24.49 40.15 -9.94
N ALA A 669 24.09 40.15 -8.66
CA ALA A 669 24.68 39.31 -7.63
C ALA A 669 24.17 37.85 -7.65
N TYR A 670 23.11 37.55 -8.41
CA TYR A 670 22.46 36.23 -8.41
C TYR A 670 23.40 35.12 -8.90
N GLU A 671 24.19 35.39 -9.93
CA GLU A 671 25.11 34.41 -10.52
C GLU A 671 26.20 33.99 -9.54
N LEU A 672 26.65 34.90 -8.68
CA LEU A 672 27.65 34.61 -7.66
C LEU A 672 27.12 33.65 -6.59
N GLU A 673 25.82 33.74 -6.26
CA GLU A 673 25.20 32.95 -5.19
C GLU A 673 24.61 31.62 -5.70
N HIS A 674 24.07 31.59 -6.92
CA HIS A 674 23.32 30.45 -7.47
C HIS A 674 23.94 29.83 -8.73
N GLY A 675 25.02 30.41 -9.28
CA GLY A 675 25.74 29.86 -10.44
C GLY A 675 24.98 29.95 -11.78
N LYS A 676 23.93 30.76 -11.86
CA LYS A 676 23.11 31.00 -13.07
C LYS A 676 22.89 32.50 -13.26
N VAL A 677 22.67 32.94 -14.50
CA VAL A 677 22.35 34.36 -14.76
C VAL A 677 21.03 34.74 -14.09
N GLY A 678 21.07 35.82 -13.29
CA GLY A 678 19.91 36.38 -12.60
C GLY A 678 18.98 37.10 -13.56
N THR A 679 17.88 36.45 -13.93
CA THR A 679 16.77 37.09 -14.66
C THR A 679 15.48 37.01 -13.83
N PRO A 680 14.49 37.90 -14.05
CA PRO A 680 13.19 37.80 -13.39
C PRO A 680 12.58 36.40 -13.46
N SER A 681 12.61 35.77 -14.64
CA SER A 681 12.12 34.41 -14.86
C SER A 681 12.89 33.36 -14.05
N THR A 682 14.23 33.44 -14.07
CA THR A 682 15.09 32.50 -13.33
C THR A 682 14.78 32.56 -11.84
N VAL A 683 14.66 33.77 -11.27
CA VAL A 683 14.36 33.97 -9.85
C VAL A 683 13.00 33.40 -9.49
N VAL A 684 11.97 33.66 -10.30
CA VAL A 684 10.62 33.15 -10.04
C VAL A 684 10.57 31.63 -10.13
N GLN A 685 11.27 31.03 -11.10
CA GLN A 685 11.35 29.58 -11.27
C GLN A 685 12.07 28.91 -10.08
N ASP A 686 13.26 29.40 -9.74
CA ASP A 686 14.05 28.85 -8.64
C ASP A 686 13.34 29.08 -7.28
N LEU A 687 12.70 30.25 -7.08
CA LEU A 687 11.88 30.52 -5.89
C LEU A 687 10.66 29.60 -5.81
N THR A 688 9.99 29.35 -6.93
CA THR A 688 8.88 28.39 -7.00
C THR A 688 9.32 27.01 -6.57
N ALA A 689 10.44 26.52 -7.10
CA ALA A 689 10.99 25.21 -6.73
C ALA A 689 11.37 25.16 -5.23
N ALA A 690 12.04 26.19 -4.72
CA ALA A 690 12.44 26.27 -3.32
C ALA A 690 11.26 26.35 -2.36
N LEU A 691 10.24 27.16 -2.68
CA LEU A 691 9.00 27.24 -1.90
C LEU A 691 8.24 25.92 -1.90
N THR A 692 8.16 25.25 -3.05
CA THR A 692 7.51 23.93 -3.17
C THR A 692 8.17 22.93 -2.24
N ARG A 693 9.51 22.80 -2.30
CA ARG A 693 10.28 21.94 -1.40
C ARG A 693 10.06 22.29 0.07
N ALA A 694 10.13 23.58 0.43
CA ALA A 694 9.94 24.01 1.82
C ALA A 694 8.52 23.74 2.34
N ILE A 695 7.49 23.95 1.51
CA ILE A 695 6.11 23.63 1.86
C ILE A 695 5.96 22.12 2.04
N GLU A 696 6.56 21.29 1.20
CA GLU A 696 6.53 19.83 1.34
C GLU A 696 7.22 19.31 2.62
N GLU A 697 8.31 19.97 3.05
CA GLU A 697 9.01 19.64 4.31
C GLU A 697 8.18 20.00 5.55
N LEU A 698 7.38 21.07 5.48
CA LEU A 698 6.63 21.61 6.62
C LEU A 698 5.16 21.17 6.68
N THR A 699 4.56 20.76 5.57
CA THR A 699 3.14 20.37 5.52
C THR A 699 2.90 19.11 6.33
N ARG A 700 1.84 19.09 7.15
CA ARG A 700 1.36 17.92 7.89
C ARG A 700 -0.11 17.67 7.53
N PRO A 701 -0.42 16.81 6.54
CA PRO A 701 -1.78 16.32 6.40
C PRO A 701 -2.12 15.54 7.67
N ILE A 702 -3.20 15.92 8.36
CA ILE A 702 -3.58 15.27 9.62
C ILE A 702 -4.35 13.97 9.38
N ASP A 703 -5.30 14.00 8.44
CA ASP A 703 -6.18 12.85 8.16
C ASP A 703 -5.55 11.84 7.21
N ALA A 704 -4.58 12.29 6.41
CA ALA A 704 -3.77 11.47 5.52
C ALA A 704 -2.31 11.47 6.02
N ILE A 705 -1.52 10.46 5.68
CA ILE A 705 -0.10 10.41 6.03
C ILE A 705 0.70 10.47 4.72
N LYS A 706 1.70 11.34 4.65
CA LYS A 706 2.62 11.41 3.51
C LYS A 706 3.30 10.05 3.35
N HIS A 707 3.16 9.44 2.18
CA HIS A 707 3.66 8.10 1.87
C HIS A 707 2.99 6.94 2.63
N GLN A 708 1.78 7.11 3.20
CA GLN A 708 0.95 6.01 3.68
C GLN A 708 -0.54 6.27 3.40
N ALA A 709 -1.24 5.25 2.91
CA ALA A 709 -2.70 5.24 2.91
C ALA A 709 -3.20 4.00 3.62
N LYS A 710 -4.34 4.16 4.28
CA LYS A 710 -4.96 3.13 5.12
C LYS A 710 -5.39 1.90 4.33
N THR A 711 -5.69 2.10 3.05
CA THR A 711 -6.33 1.12 2.16
C THR A 711 -5.51 0.83 0.90
N VAL A 712 -4.50 1.64 0.57
CA VAL A 712 -3.58 1.32 -0.52
C VAL A 712 -2.52 0.40 0.06
N THR A 713 -2.76 -0.89 -0.11
CA THR A 713 -1.71 -1.90 0.02
C THR A 713 -0.67 -1.60 -1.04
N VAL A 714 0.46 -1.02 -0.63
CA VAL A 714 1.71 -1.13 -1.39
C VAL A 714 2.08 -2.61 -1.28
N GLY A 715 1.49 -3.41 -2.18
CA GLY A 715 1.76 -4.82 -2.24
C GLY A 715 3.25 -4.95 -2.49
N ILE A 716 3.95 -5.65 -1.59
CA ILE A 716 5.16 -6.35 -2.01
C ILE A 716 4.61 -7.47 -2.90
N SER A 717 4.33 -7.17 -4.16
CA SER A 717 3.91 -8.15 -5.16
C SER A 717 5.10 -9.09 -5.36
N ARG A 718 5.19 -10.11 -4.51
CA ARG A 718 5.98 -11.30 -4.82
C ARG A 718 5.17 -12.18 -5.79
N SER A 719 4.64 -11.57 -6.85
CA SER A 719 3.94 -12.27 -7.95
C SER A 719 4.84 -13.35 -8.55
N ASP A 720 6.16 -13.16 -8.47
CA ASP A 720 7.20 -14.15 -8.76
C ASP A 720 6.90 -15.53 -8.15
N GLU A 721 6.45 -15.62 -6.89
CA GLU A 721 6.24 -16.93 -6.24
C GLU A 721 5.21 -17.80 -6.98
N THR A 722 4.17 -17.20 -7.57
CA THR A 722 3.20 -17.95 -8.36
C THR A 722 3.75 -18.44 -9.69
N LEU A 723 4.66 -17.67 -10.32
CA LEU A 723 5.33 -18.06 -11.56
C LEU A 723 6.28 -19.26 -11.34
N LEU A 724 6.87 -19.38 -10.13
CA LEU A 724 7.76 -20.50 -9.79
C LEU A 724 7.05 -21.85 -9.75
N HIS A 725 5.71 -21.88 -9.66
CA HIS A 725 4.92 -23.11 -9.61
C HIS A 725 4.47 -23.63 -10.98
N VAL A 726 4.76 -22.92 -12.08
CA VAL A 726 4.42 -23.37 -13.44
C VAL A 726 5.33 -24.54 -13.85
N PRO A 727 4.83 -25.64 -14.43
CA PRO A 727 5.59 -26.87 -14.67
C PRO A 727 6.92 -26.69 -15.42
N LEU A 728 6.94 -25.93 -16.52
CA LEU A 728 8.16 -25.68 -17.28
C LEU A 728 9.18 -24.82 -16.51
N VAL A 729 8.71 -23.88 -15.68
CA VAL A 729 9.57 -23.06 -14.79
C VAL A 729 10.14 -23.92 -13.67
N ALA A 730 9.30 -24.73 -13.02
CA ALA A 730 9.72 -25.68 -11.99
C ALA A 730 10.77 -26.66 -12.55
N ALA A 731 10.56 -27.18 -13.76
CA ALA A 731 11.52 -28.06 -14.42
C ALA A 731 12.88 -27.39 -14.69
N ALA A 732 12.92 -26.08 -14.99
CA ALA A 732 14.17 -25.34 -15.14
C ALA A 732 14.91 -25.20 -13.79
N LEU A 733 14.18 -24.92 -12.71
CA LEU A 733 14.74 -24.81 -11.36
C LEU A 733 15.22 -26.17 -10.83
N ASP A 734 14.45 -27.23 -11.05
CA ASP A 734 14.79 -28.60 -10.68
C ASP A 734 16.01 -29.13 -11.47
N ALA A 735 16.19 -28.66 -12.71
CA ALA A 735 17.40 -28.87 -13.51
C ALA A 735 18.63 -28.10 -12.98
N GLY A 736 18.45 -27.29 -11.94
CA GLY A 736 19.50 -26.57 -11.23
C GLY A 736 19.73 -25.14 -11.71
N ALA A 737 18.84 -24.55 -12.52
CA ALA A 737 18.93 -23.14 -12.89
C ALA A 737 18.81 -22.26 -11.62
N PRO A 738 19.71 -21.28 -11.41
CA PRO A 738 19.67 -20.43 -10.23
C PRO A 738 18.48 -19.48 -10.32
N ARG A 739 17.65 -19.41 -9.27
CA ARG A 739 16.48 -18.51 -9.22
C ARG A 739 16.85 -17.06 -9.54
N ASP A 740 17.94 -16.55 -8.96
CA ASP A 740 18.46 -15.20 -9.18
C ASP A 740 19.11 -15.01 -10.57
N GLY A 741 19.29 -16.10 -11.33
CA GLY A 741 19.77 -16.07 -12.70
C GLY A 741 18.68 -16.16 -13.76
N LEU A 742 17.41 -16.34 -13.39
CA LEU A 742 16.29 -16.30 -14.33
C LEU A 742 15.65 -14.91 -14.26
N SER A 743 15.78 -14.12 -15.33
CA SER A 743 15.11 -12.82 -15.39
C SER A 743 13.59 -13.00 -15.38
N TYR A 744 12.84 -12.00 -14.91
CA TYR A 744 11.38 -12.04 -14.94
C TYR A 744 10.84 -12.30 -16.36
N ARG A 745 11.41 -11.64 -17.38
CA ARG A 745 11.10 -11.91 -18.80
C ARG A 745 11.32 -13.38 -19.17
N THR A 746 12.39 -14.01 -18.69
CA THR A 746 12.66 -15.44 -18.89
C THR A 746 11.59 -16.31 -18.25
N LEU A 747 11.22 -16.01 -16.99
CA LEU A 747 10.15 -16.73 -16.29
C LEU A 747 8.83 -16.61 -17.05
N ARG A 748 8.48 -15.41 -17.51
CA ARG A 748 7.23 -15.19 -18.24
C ARG A 748 7.18 -15.94 -19.57
N THR A 749 8.25 -15.88 -20.36
CA THR A 749 8.32 -16.65 -21.62
C THR A 749 8.24 -18.15 -21.37
N LEU A 750 8.76 -18.68 -20.26
CA LEU A 750 8.58 -20.08 -19.88
C LEU A 750 7.13 -20.40 -19.51
N VAL A 751 6.43 -19.49 -18.82
CA VAL A 751 4.99 -19.64 -18.53
C VAL A 751 4.18 -19.68 -19.83
N ASP A 752 4.45 -18.77 -20.76
CA ASP A 752 3.71 -18.72 -22.03
C ASP A 752 4.03 -19.94 -22.93
N LEU A 753 5.26 -20.47 -22.86
CA LEU A 753 5.65 -21.70 -23.56
C LEU A 753 5.12 -22.98 -22.92
N ASP A 754 4.77 -22.98 -21.63
CA ASP A 754 4.34 -24.17 -20.88
C ASP A 754 3.15 -24.86 -21.55
N ALA A 755 2.19 -24.07 -22.06
CA ALA A 755 1.00 -24.58 -22.77
C ALA A 755 1.34 -25.38 -24.06
N ALA A 756 2.53 -25.20 -24.63
CA ALA A 756 3.01 -25.96 -25.78
C ALA A 756 3.79 -27.22 -25.41
N VAL A 757 4.22 -27.37 -24.16
CA VAL A 757 5.04 -28.48 -23.69
C VAL A 757 4.16 -29.56 -23.08
N VAL A 758 4.24 -30.78 -23.62
CA VAL A 758 3.52 -31.94 -23.06
C VAL A 758 4.30 -32.58 -21.92
N GLU A 759 5.63 -32.66 -22.04
CA GLU A 759 6.50 -33.18 -20.98
C GLU A 759 7.95 -32.72 -21.14
N VAL A 760 8.67 -32.68 -20.01
CA VAL A 760 10.13 -32.48 -19.94
C VAL A 760 10.79 -33.84 -19.70
N THR A 761 11.64 -34.28 -20.62
CA THR A 761 12.23 -35.63 -20.66
C THR A 761 13.69 -35.70 -20.15
N GLY A 762 14.32 -34.54 -19.95
CA GLY A 762 15.68 -34.44 -19.41
C GLY A 762 16.23 -33.03 -19.53
N PHE A 763 17.46 -32.83 -19.07
CA PHE A 763 18.11 -31.51 -19.13
C PHE A 763 19.62 -31.62 -19.29
N THR A 764 20.25 -30.58 -19.83
CA THR A 764 21.69 -30.35 -19.76
C THR A 764 21.93 -28.92 -19.31
N ARG A 765 22.73 -28.74 -18.26
CA ARG A 765 23.11 -27.44 -17.76
C ARG A 765 24.51 -27.08 -18.22
N TYR A 766 24.67 -25.84 -18.67
CA TYR A 766 25.94 -25.31 -19.14
C TYR A 766 26.36 -24.07 -18.34
N ARG A 767 27.65 -23.98 -18.03
CA ARG A 767 28.29 -22.76 -17.55
C ARG A 767 29.03 -22.09 -18.69
N ILE A 768 28.93 -20.77 -18.80
CA ILE A 768 29.70 -19.97 -19.74
C ILE A 768 30.87 -19.33 -18.99
N ASP A 769 32.07 -19.48 -19.52
CA ASP A 769 33.29 -18.84 -19.02
C ASP A 769 33.77 -17.83 -20.09
N GLY A 770 33.82 -16.55 -19.72
CA GLY A 770 34.10 -15.41 -20.62
C GLY A 770 32.86 -14.56 -20.91
N ASP A 771 33.03 -13.43 -21.60
CA ASP A 771 31.90 -12.60 -22.04
C ASP A 771 31.26 -13.23 -23.30
N PRO A 772 29.96 -13.60 -23.29
CA PRO A 772 29.28 -14.16 -24.46
C PRO A 772 29.33 -13.30 -25.73
N ASP A 773 29.62 -12.00 -25.60
CA ASP A 773 29.77 -11.06 -26.72
C ASP A 773 31.19 -11.06 -27.32
N GLU A 774 32.15 -11.72 -26.67
CA GLU A 774 33.54 -11.88 -27.12
C GLU A 774 33.80 -13.24 -27.79
N ALA A 775 34.73 -13.28 -28.75
CA ALA A 775 34.93 -14.44 -29.64
C ALA A 775 35.60 -15.66 -28.97
N ASP A 776 36.15 -15.48 -27.77
CA ASP A 776 36.88 -16.49 -27.00
C ASP A 776 36.07 -17.12 -25.86
N ALA A 777 34.79 -16.74 -25.69
CA ALA A 777 33.90 -17.34 -24.72
C ALA A 777 33.82 -18.87 -24.87
N THR A 778 33.82 -19.57 -23.74
CA THR A 778 33.72 -21.03 -23.68
C THR A 778 32.50 -21.49 -22.89
N VAL A 779 32.05 -22.72 -23.13
CA VAL A 779 30.86 -23.30 -22.53
C VAL A 779 31.11 -24.75 -22.11
N HIS A 780 30.84 -25.04 -20.84
CA HIS A 780 31.13 -26.32 -20.20
C HIS A 780 29.87 -26.93 -19.62
N VAL A 781 29.74 -28.25 -19.71
CA VAL A 781 28.60 -28.97 -19.12
C VAL A 781 28.81 -29.04 -17.61
N VAL A 782 27.81 -28.60 -16.85
CA VAL A 782 27.79 -28.63 -15.39
C VAL A 782 27.06 -29.88 -14.89
N ASP A 783 25.90 -30.17 -15.49
CA ASP A 783 25.06 -31.29 -15.07
C ASP A 783 24.18 -31.81 -16.22
N ARG A 784 23.73 -33.07 -16.11
CA ARG A 784 22.82 -33.72 -17.07
C ARG A 784 21.84 -34.63 -16.34
N GLY A 785 20.57 -34.59 -16.74
CA GLY A 785 19.52 -35.46 -16.23
C GLY A 785 18.60 -36.03 -17.31
N GLY A 786 17.92 -37.12 -16.99
CA GLY A 786 16.97 -37.79 -17.89
C GLY A 786 17.63 -38.30 -19.19
N VAL A 787 16.99 -38.05 -20.34
CA VAL A 787 17.48 -38.50 -21.65
C VAL A 787 18.85 -37.94 -22.03
N ALA A 788 19.35 -36.90 -21.34
CA ALA A 788 20.62 -36.25 -21.64
C ALA A 788 21.87 -36.99 -21.12
N VAL A 789 21.73 -37.88 -20.12
CA VAL A 789 22.87 -38.54 -19.45
C VAL A 789 23.74 -39.34 -20.43
N GLY A 790 23.12 -39.97 -21.43
CA GLY A 790 23.82 -40.80 -22.43
C GLY A 790 24.20 -40.08 -23.73
N LEU A 791 24.02 -38.76 -23.85
CA LEU A 791 24.21 -38.04 -25.12
C LEU A 791 25.60 -37.42 -25.23
N PRO A 792 26.30 -37.58 -26.36
CA PRO A 792 27.56 -36.88 -26.60
C PRO A 792 27.30 -35.37 -26.79
N SER A 793 28.02 -34.51 -26.07
CA SER A 793 27.96 -33.06 -26.29
C SER A 793 29.18 -32.59 -27.08
N ARG A 794 28.97 -31.76 -28.11
CA ARG A 794 30.06 -31.12 -28.87
C ARG A 794 31.04 -30.36 -27.94
N THR A 795 30.52 -29.80 -26.86
CA THR A 795 31.29 -29.04 -25.87
C THR A 795 32.33 -29.90 -25.15
N ASP A 796 32.17 -31.22 -25.17
CA ASP A 796 33.12 -32.17 -24.57
C ASP A 796 34.42 -32.27 -25.42
N GLU A 797 34.36 -31.90 -26.72
CA GLU A 797 35.52 -31.90 -27.64
C GLU A 797 35.99 -30.47 -28.00
N ASP A 798 35.07 -29.51 -28.16
CA ASP A 798 35.38 -28.11 -28.47
C ASP A 798 34.56 -27.16 -27.59
N PRO A 799 35.17 -26.57 -26.54
CA PRO A 799 34.45 -25.78 -25.55
C PRO A 799 34.07 -24.38 -26.05
N ARG A 800 34.43 -23.96 -27.27
CA ARG A 800 34.07 -22.61 -27.76
C ARG A 800 32.55 -22.43 -27.85
N LEU A 801 32.05 -21.33 -27.28
CA LEU A 801 30.63 -20.95 -27.31
C LEU A 801 30.25 -20.52 -28.73
N ARG A 802 29.51 -21.36 -29.45
CA ARG A 802 29.11 -21.13 -30.85
C ARG A 802 27.74 -21.71 -31.15
N GLY A 803 27.10 -21.20 -32.21
CA GLY A 803 25.80 -21.67 -32.70
C GLY A 803 24.64 -21.17 -31.84
N THR A 804 23.59 -21.98 -31.69
CA THR A 804 22.36 -21.57 -30.98
C THR A 804 22.60 -21.22 -29.52
N LYS A 805 23.55 -21.89 -28.84
CA LYS A 805 23.92 -21.58 -27.44
C LYS A 805 24.55 -20.18 -27.30
N HIS A 806 25.40 -19.79 -28.25
CA HIS A 806 25.94 -18.43 -28.29
C HIS A 806 24.81 -17.42 -28.50
N ARG A 807 23.91 -17.68 -29.45
CA ARG A 807 22.77 -16.78 -29.71
C ARG A 807 21.90 -16.58 -28.47
N VAL A 808 21.53 -17.66 -27.77
CA VAL A 808 20.75 -17.61 -26.52
C VAL A 808 21.47 -16.80 -25.44
N ALA A 809 22.79 -16.97 -25.31
CA ALA A 809 23.59 -16.25 -24.32
C ALA A 809 23.73 -14.75 -24.64
N THR A 810 23.99 -14.39 -25.90
CA THR A 810 24.10 -13.00 -26.36
C THR A 810 22.75 -12.27 -26.32
N GLN A 811 21.69 -12.89 -26.84
CA GLN A 811 20.36 -12.28 -26.90
C GLN A 811 19.63 -12.31 -25.56
N ARG A 812 20.00 -13.24 -24.66
CA ARG A 812 19.41 -13.41 -23.33
C ARG A 812 17.91 -13.69 -23.41
N GLU A 813 17.51 -14.43 -24.45
CA GLU A 813 16.14 -14.83 -24.71
C GLU A 813 15.99 -16.35 -24.70
N VAL A 814 14.89 -16.83 -24.12
CA VAL A 814 14.50 -18.24 -24.18
C VAL A 814 14.27 -18.62 -25.64
N THR A 815 14.82 -19.75 -26.07
CA THR A 815 14.70 -20.21 -27.46
C THR A 815 14.32 -21.68 -27.52
N ALA A 816 13.19 -21.98 -28.18
CA ALA A 816 12.81 -23.31 -28.61
C ALA A 816 13.65 -23.73 -29.84
N VAL A 817 14.12 -24.96 -29.85
CA VAL A 817 15.05 -25.47 -30.88
C VAL A 817 14.69 -26.89 -31.27
N ARG A 818 14.78 -27.19 -32.56
CA ARG A 818 14.79 -28.55 -33.11
C ARG A 818 16.21 -28.93 -33.57
N GLY A 819 16.74 -30.02 -33.04
CA GLY A 819 18.09 -30.50 -33.33
C GLY A 819 18.25 -30.91 -34.81
N ARG A 820 19.25 -30.34 -35.50
CA ARG A 820 19.45 -30.59 -36.96
C ARG A 820 19.89 -32.01 -37.33
N ARG A 821 20.49 -32.76 -36.38
CA ARG A 821 21.02 -34.12 -36.64
C ARG A 821 20.14 -35.23 -36.09
N ASP A 822 19.42 -34.95 -35.01
CA ASP A 822 18.68 -35.93 -34.21
C ASP A 822 17.18 -35.59 -34.06
N GLY A 823 16.72 -34.46 -34.61
CA GLY A 823 15.31 -34.06 -34.63
C GLY A 823 14.74 -33.68 -33.25
N ARG A 824 15.56 -33.69 -32.20
CA ARG A 824 15.07 -33.54 -30.82
C ARG A 824 14.69 -32.11 -30.52
N THR A 825 13.58 -31.95 -29.80
CA THR A 825 13.07 -30.67 -29.37
C THR A 825 13.62 -30.29 -28.00
N MET A 826 13.98 -29.02 -27.85
CA MET A 826 14.57 -28.50 -26.63
C MET A 826 14.20 -27.03 -26.43
N VAL A 827 14.13 -26.60 -25.17
CA VAL A 827 14.03 -25.19 -24.78
C VAL A 827 15.35 -24.79 -24.13
N MET A 828 16.03 -23.79 -24.69
CA MET A 828 17.27 -23.24 -24.14
C MET A 828 16.95 -21.97 -23.35
N ILE A 829 17.39 -21.94 -22.09
CA ILE A 829 17.05 -20.94 -21.09
C ILE A 829 18.35 -20.25 -20.67
N PRO A 830 18.53 -18.94 -20.90
CA PRO A 830 19.72 -18.23 -20.46
C PRO A 830 19.71 -18.01 -18.94
N GLU A 831 20.85 -18.24 -18.29
CA GLU A 831 21.08 -17.88 -16.89
C GLU A 831 21.86 -16.56 -16.87
N VAL A 832 21.24 -15.45 -16.44
CA VAL A 832 21.79 -14.09 -16.54
C VAL A 832 22.09 -13.52 -15.16
N LYS A 833 23.31 -13.03 -14.96
CA LYS A 833 23.73 -12.33 -13.73
C LYS A 833 24.42 -11.03 -14.09
N HIS A 834 24.06 -9.92 -13.42
CA HIS A 834 24.58 -8.57 -13.71
C HIS A 834 24.51 -8.20 -15.20
N ASN A 835 23.40 -8.54 -15.88
CA ASN A 835 23.20 -8.32 -17.30
C ASN A 835 24.21 -9.05 -18.21
N GLN A 836 24.79 -10.17 -17.78
CA GLN A 836 25.60 -11.07 -18.61
C GLN A 836 25.13 -12.52 -18.46
N ALA A 837 25.08 -13.27 -19.54
CA ALA A 837 24.72 -14.70 -19.49
C ALA A 837 25.89 -15.53 -18.94
N VAL A 838 25.73 -16.07 -17.75
CA VAL A 838 26.72 -16.89 -17.03
C VAL A 838 26.50 -18.39 -17.25
N GLY A 839 25.37 -18.77 -17.84
CA GLY A 839 25.02 -20.16 -18.12
C GLY A 839 23.85 -20.29 -19.08
N VAL A 840 23.58 -21.54 -19.47
CA VAL A 840 22.39 -21.90 -20.25
C VAL A 840 21.87 -23.23 -19.71
N THR A 841 20.62 -23.26 -19.29
CA THR A 841 19.88 -24.49 -18.98
C THR A 841 19.13 -24.95 -20.22
N LEU A 842 19.37 -26.18 -20.67
CA LEU A 842 18.70 -26.78 -21.82
C LEU A 842 17.75 -27.86 -21.31
N LEU A 843 16.45 -27.69 -21.53
CA LEU A 843 15.43 -28.69 -21.24
C LEU A 843 15.09 -29.47 -22.51
N HIS A 844 15.18 -30.80 -22.47
CA HIS A 844 14.66 -31.67 -23.51
C HIS A 844 13.16 -31.81 -23.32
N VAL A 845 12.37 -31.33 -24.26
CA VAL A 845 10.91 -31.27 -24.15
C VAL A 845 10.25 -32.01 -25.30
N ARG A 846 9.04 -32.53 -25.08
CA ARG A 846 8.14 -32.92 -26.17
C ARG A 846 7.04 -31.87 -26.28
N PHE A 847 7.01 -31.17 -27.39
CA PHE A 847 5.91 -30.24 -27.70
C PHE A 847 4.66 -31.02 -28.15
N ALA A 848 3.49 -30.39 -28.05
CA ALA A 848 2.28 -30.91 -28.68
C ALA A 848 2.44 -30.95 -30.21
N ASP A 849 1.74 -31.86 -30.89
CA ASP A 849 1.81 -31.94 -32.36
C ASP A 849 1.13 -30.72 -33.00
N VAL A 850 -0.09 -30.43 -32.55
CA VAL A 850 -0.89 -29.25 -32.91
C VAL A 850 -1.59 -28.72 -31.65
N LEU A 851 -1.97 -27.44 -31.66
CA LEU A 851 -2.74 -26.80 -30.59
C LEU A 851 -3.94 -26.05 -31.18
N PRO A 852 -5.02 -25.84 -30.41
CA PRO A 852 -6.09 -24.92 -30.82
C PRO A 852 -5.52 -23.54 -31.16
N ALA A 853 -6.05 -22.90 -32.20
CA ALA A 853 -5.52 -21.64 -32.74
C ALA A 853 -5.38 -20.55 -31.67
N VAL A 854 -6.36 -20.42 -30.78
CA VAL A 854 -6.34 -19.45 -29.66
C VAL A 854 -5.20 -19.72 -28.68
N THR A 855 -4.98 -20.99 -28.31
CA THR A 855 -3.88 -21.38 -27.41
C THR A 855 -2.53 -21.13 -28.08
N MET A 856 -2.41 -21.50 -29.36
CA MET A 856 -1.18 -21.32 -30.11
C MET A 856 -0.84 -19.84 -30.32
N ARG A 857 -1.85 -18.98 -30.54
CA ARG A 857 -1.68 -17.52 -30.58
C ARG A 857 -1.06 -17.02 -29.28
N GLY A 858 -1.63 -17.37 -28.12
CA GLY A 858 -1.10 -16.93 -26.82
C GLY A 858 0.36 -17.38 -26.60
N VAL A 859 0.68 -18.63 -26.97
CA VAL A 859 2.06 -19.14 -26.93
C VAL A 859 2.98 -18.28 -27.81
N LEU A 860 2.57 -17.95 -29.04
CA LEU A 860 3.39 -17.16 -29.98
C LEU A 860 3.47 -15.66 -29.63
N GLU A 861 2.45 -15.10 -28.97
CA GLU A 861 2.48 -13.73 -28.45
C GLU A 861 3.51 -13.62 -27.31
N GLY A 862 3.49 -14.55 -26.36
CA GLY A 862 4.43 -14.58 -25.23
C GLY A 862 5.85 -15.06 -25.60
N TYR A 863 5.98 -15.84 -26.67
CA TYR A 863 7.25 -16.32 -27.18
C TYR A 863 7.81 -15.42 -28.29
N GLN A 864 8.70 -14.50 -27.90
CA GLN A 864 9.44 -13.60 -28.79
C GLN A 864 8.56 -12.71 -29.70
N GLY A 865 7.31 -12.42 -29.28
CA GLY A 865 6.38 -11.59 -30.07
C GLY A 865 6.08 -12.16 -31.47
N ARG A 866 6.25 -13.47 -31.61
CA ARG A 866 6.35 -14.15 -32.91
C ARG A 866 5.02 -14.21 -33.64
N TYR A 867 3.90 -14.13 -32.92
CA TYR A 867 2.58 -13.99 -33.51
C TYR A 867 2.47 -12.68 -34.30
N SER A 868 2.86 -11.54 -33.72
CA SER A 868 2.83 -10.24 -34.40
C SER A 868 3.72 -10.26 -35.65
N ALA A 869 4.94 -10.80 -35.54
CA ALA A 869 5.83 -10.91 -36.68
C ALA A 869 5.26 -11.77 -37.82
N LEU A 870 4.55 -12.86 -37.48
CA LEU A 870 3.87 -13.70 -38.46
C LEU A 870 2.66 -13.00 -39.09
N PHE A 871 1.87 -12.30 -38.28
CA PHE A 871 0.75 -11.49 -38.75
C PHE A 871 1.23 -10.43 -39.76
N ASP A 872 2.29 -9.69 -39.42
CA ASP A 872 2.87 -8.66 -40.30
C ASP A 872 3.41 -9.27 -41.61
N ALA A 873 4.15 -10.37 -41.52
CA ALA A 873 4.72 -11.03 -42.70
C ALA A 873 3.65 -11.60 -43.65
N VAL A 874 2.53 -12.07 -43.12
CA VAL A 874 1.40 -12.56 -43.94
C VAL A 874 0.62 -11.39 -44.52
N THR A 875 0.29 -10.38 -43.72
CA THR A 875 -0.50 -9.22 -44.17
C THR A 875 0.25 -8.30 -45.13
N GLU A 876 1.57 -8.44 -45.24
CA GLU A 876 2.36 -7.84 -46.32
C GLU A 876 1.98 -8.38 -47.71
N THR A 877 1.49 -9.62 -47.80
CA THR A 877 1.23 -10.32 -49.07
C THR A 877 -0.22 -10.76 -49.26
N GLU A 878 -0.97 -10.99 -48.18
CA GLU A 878 -2.35 -11.48 -48.19
C GLU A 878 -3.30 -10.45 -47.55
N THR A 879 -4.55 -10.37 -48.03
CA THR A 879 -5.51 -9.33 -47.59
C THR A 879 -6.04 -9.52 -46.17
N ALA A 880 -5.87 -10.70 -45.57
CA ALA A 880 -6.31 -11.01 -44.21
C ALA A 880 -5.47 -12.14 -43.61
N PHE A 881 -5.28 -12.10 -42.28
CA PHE A 881 -4.67 -13.19 -41.51
C PHE A 881 -5.75 -14.13 -40.99
N ASP A 882 -5.70 -15.41 -41.37
CA ASP A 882 -6.62 -16.44 -40.89
C ASP A 882 -6.01 -17.19 -39.70
N ASP A 883 -6.45 -16.84 -38.50
CA ASP A 883 -5.93 -17.43 -37.25
C ASP A 883 -6.14 -18.93 -37.13
N GLU A 884 -7.21 -19.46 -37.73
CA GLU A 884 -7.55 -20.87 -37.62
C GLU A 884 -6.47 -21.76 -38.25
N ARG A 885 -5.68 -21.22 -39.18
CA ARG A 885 -4.53 -21.93 -39.76
C ARG A 885 -3.43 -22.24 -38.75
N LEU A 886 -3.35 -21.52 -37.61
CA LEU A 886 -2.42 -21.85 -36.53
C LEU A 886 -2.67 -23.27 -35.99
N ALA A 887 -3.92 -23.74 -36.00
CA ALA A 887 -4.26 -25.08 -35.56
C ALA A 887 -3.85 -26.19 -36.56
N ALA A 888 -3.52 -25.82 -37.79
CA ALA A 888 -3.14 -26.75 -38.86
C ALA A 888 -1.63 -26.92 -39.05
N VAL A 889 -0.81 -26.06 -38.43
CA VAL A 889 0.66 -26.10 -38.50
C VAL A 889 1.23 -26.76 -37.25
N GLY A 890 2.27 -27.57 -37.40
CA GLY A 890 2.91 -28.23 -36.26
C GLY A 890 3.47 -27.22 -35.27
N VAL A 891 3.21 -27.40 -33.96
CA VAL A 891 3.66 -26.46 -32.90
C VAL A 891 5.16 -26.20 -32.97
N VAL A 892 5.93 -27.26 -33.20
CA VAL A 892 7.39 -27.15 -33.27
C VAL A 892 7.83 -26.34 -34.49
N ASP A 893 7.12 -26.44 -35.62
CA ASP A 893 7.42 -25.61 -36.80
C ASP A 893 7.08 -24.15 -36.49
N LEU A 894 5.91 -23.92 -35.89
CA LEU A 894 5.47 -22.61 -35.44
C LEU A 894 6.45 -21.97 -34.45
N LEU A 895 7.15 -22.73 -33.61
CA LEU A 895 8.12 -22.21 -32.65
C LEU A 895 9.55 -22.06 -33.21
N THR A 896 9.92 -22.81 -34.25
CA THR A 896 11.35 -22.94 -34.65
C THR A 896 11.70 -22.50 -36.07
N GLU A 897 10.74 -22.48 -37.00
CA GLU A 897 11.01 -22.09 -38.39
C GLU A 897 11.19 -20.56 -38.55
N PRO A 898 11.83 -20.04 -39.59
CA PRO A 898 11.82 -18.59 -39.85
C PRO A 898 10.39 -18.08 -40.11
N VAL A 899 10.05 -16.89 -39.60
CA VAL A 899 8.69 -16.31 -39.73
C VAL A 899 8.26 -16.18 -41.19
N ASN A 900 9.18 -15.80 -42.08
CA ASN A 900 8.93 -15.70 -43.52
C ASN A 900 8.63 -17.05 -44.19
N VAL A 901 9.15 -18.16 -43.64
CA VAL A 901 8.81 -19.52 -44.11
C VAL A 901 7.45 -19.95 -43.57
N LEU A 902 7.14 -19.57 -42.33
CA LEU A 902 5.82 -19.83 -41.75
C LEU A 902 4.71 -19.09 -42.50
N ALA A 903 4.96 -17.86 -42.95
CA ALA A 903 4.01 -17.07 -43.73
C ALA A 903 3.54 -17.80 -45.01
N GLU A 904 4.35 -18.69 -45.59
CA GLU A 904 3.97 -19.48 -46.77
C GLU A 904 2.76 -20.39 -46.52
N HIS A 905 2.51 -20.78 -45.26
CA HIS A 905 1.32 -21.57 -44.89
C HIS A 905 0.02 -20.76 -45.00
N TRP A 906 0.11 -19.42 -45.09
CA TRP A 906 -1.02 -18.51 -45.28
C TRP A 906 -1.21 -18.09 -46.73
N TRP A 907 -0.23 -18.33 -47.60
CA TRP A 907 -0.37 -18.03 -49.02
C TRP A 907 -1.47 -18.86 -49.68
N SER A 908 -2.32 -18.19 -50.43
CA SER A 908 -3.26 -18.87 -51.32
C SER A 908 -2.48 -19.52 -52.47
N ARG A 909 -2.70 -20.82 -52.71
CA ARG A 909 -2.26 -21.46 -53.97
C ARG A 909 -3.29 -21.29 -55.05
#